data_AF-A0A7S8FCC2-F1
#
_entry.id   AF-A0A7S8FCC2-F1
#
_cell.length_a   1.000
_cell.length_b   1.000
_cell.length_c   1.000
_cell.angle_alpha   90.00
_cell.angle_beta   90.00
_cell.angle_gamma   90.00
#
_symmetry.space_group_name_H-M   'P 1'
#
loop_
_entity.id
_entity.type
_entity.pdbx_description
1 polymer ?
#
loop_
_entity_poly.entity_id
_entity_poly.type
_entity_poly.pdbx_seq_one_letter_code
_entity_poly.pdbx_strand_id
1 'polypeptide(L)'
;MLWVAPSEKDTATNALEKRLWDAADQLRANSGLNAAQYSTPVLGLIFLRFADVRFAKIRSGLEKMASSSRRGSRVDEPAAYHAEGVLYLTPNARFDKLLRLPEGSNAGKAINEAMRDIEKHNPQLAGVLPKTYEIFNSTLLKELLKRVSEIPPTIDYDAFGRIYEYFLGEFARTEGQKGGEFYTPSSIVRLLVEVLEPYHGRILDPACGSGGMFVQSARFVAEHKKNPSSELAIHGQEKVAATVSLCRMNLAMHGLEGDIKEAITYYDDLHNSTGRFDFVLANPPFNVNAVDKERLEAEVGKGRRYPFGLPRTDNANYLWIQLFYSTLSQTGRAGFVMANSASDARSSEQELRKQLIEARAVDVMVAVGPNMFYTVTLPCTLWFMDKAKAQLPPCPPSPGSSNHPLPKGEGRGGFKFQGLVDQARELRKKQTPAEDVLWQLLRDRQLADLKFRRQHQIGDYIVDFFCPKYGLVVELDGAVHDTPDRQRKDAKRDGYLRSLGHTVLRFTNARVFEDTESLLREIASSLPSPSGRGGGEGEQRGARYSDTVLFIDARHIYRQVDRAHRDWTEGQIGFLANVVRLYRGEEPDFTLGGAEAEAKLKEVFGKKLKFADVPGLCKAATIKEIEAQGWSLNPGRYVGVAPGEAVSDEDFKEQLETLNEELETLNAQARELEQTIACNVAEILEL
;
A
#
# COMPACT_ATOMS: atom_id res chain seq x y z
N MET A 1 -19.77 7.64 -13.81
CA MET A 1 -19.37 8.97 -13.34
C MET A 1 -17.85 8.96 -13.24
N LEU A 2 -17.16 9.95 -13.80
CA LEU A 2 -15.69 10.04 -13.75
C LEU A 2 -15.32 10.78 -12.47
N TRP A 3 -14.75 10.06 -11.49
CA TRP A 3 -13.99 10.65 -10.40
C TRP A 3 -12.70 11.22 -11.03
N VAL A 4 -12.33 12.48 -10.73
CA VAL A 4 -11.18 13.14 -11.36
C VAL A 4 -10.30 13.74 -10.28
N ALA A 5 -9.21 13.07 -9.90
CA ALA A 5 -8.24 13.66 -8.98
C ALA A 5 -7.80 15.04 -9.48
N PRO A 6 -8.01 16.10 -8.68
CA PRO A 6 -7.51 17.41 -9.00
C PRO A 6 -6.02 17.41 -8.69
N SER A 7 -5.24 18.08 -9.54
CA SER A 7 -3.85 18.35 -9.21
C SER A 7 -3.77 19.22 -7.95
N GLU A 8 -2.81 18.97 -7.06
CA GLU A 8 -2.49 19.83 -5.89
C GLU A 8 -2.19 21.31 -6.25
N LYS A 9 -2.06 21.63 -7.54
CA LYS A 9 -1.82 22.98 -8.06
C LYS A 9 -3.06 23.90 -8.07
N ASP A 10 -4.01 23.71 -7.16
CA ASP A 10 -5.13 24.65 -7.00
C ASP A 10 -4.93 25.54 -5.77
N THR A 11 -4.10 26.57 -5.95
CA THR A 11 -3.82 27.57 -4.91
C THR A 11 -5.06 28.30 -4.40
N ALA A 12 -6.12 28.39 -5.23
CA ALA A 12 -7.38 29.01 -4.83
C ALA A 12 -8.16 28.11 -3.85
N THR A 13 -8.16 26.78 -4.08
CA THR A 13 -8.77 25.83 -3.14
C THR A 13 -8.02 25.80 -1.81
N ASN A 14 -6.69 25.74 -1.81
CA ASN A 14 -5.90 25.75 -0.56
C ASN A 14 -6.12 27.03 0.27
N ALA A 15 -6.24 28.19 -0.40
CA ALA A 15 -6.56 29.44 0.28
C ALA A 15 -7.97 29.45 0.86
N LEU A 16 -8.94 28.83 0.16
CA LEU A 16 -10.32 28.70 0.62
C LEU A 16 -10.41 27.78 1.85
N GLU A 17 -9.76 26.62 1.81
CA GLU A 17 -9.69 25.65 2.92
C GLU A 17 -9.21 26.32 4.21
N LYS A 18 -8.04 26.95 4.15
CA LYS A 18 -7.45 27.65 5.28
C LYS A 18 -8.36 28.76 5.81
N ARG A 19 -8.92 29.58 4.92
CA ARG A 19 -9.80 30.70 5.30
C ARG A 19 -11.10 30.21 5.97
N LEU A 20 -11.69 29.12 5.49
CA LEU A 20 -12.87 28.51 6.10
C LEU A 20 -12.53 27.92 7.47
N TRP A 21 -11.39 27.25 7.59
CA TRP A 21 -10.91 26.71 8.86
C TRP A 21 -10.62 27.80 9.88
N ASP A 22 -9.85 28.83 9.54
CA ASP A 22 -9.52 29.93 10.45
C ASP A 22 -10.80 30.59 11.01
N ALA A 23 -11.81 30.77 10.16
CA ALA A 23 -13.10 31.28 10.59
C ALA A 23 -13.85 30.30 11.51
N ALA A 24 -13.86 29.01 11.19
CA ALA A 24 -14.48 27.98 12.03
C ALA A 24 -13.74 27.82 13.37
N ASP A 25 -12.43 27.89 13.40
CA ASP A 25 -11.64 27.77 14.62
C ASP A 25 -11.81 29.00 15.53
N GLN A 26 -11.89 30.20 14.95
CA GLN A 26 -12.24 31.41 15.70
C GLN A 26 -13.62 31.30 16.36
N LEU A 27 -14.61 30.75 15.64
CA LEU A 27 -15.96 30.51 16.18
C LEU A 27 -15.94 29.46 17.29
N ARG A 28 -15.13 28.41 17.14
CA ARG A 28 -14.92 27.38 18.17
C ARG A 28 -14.31 27.96 19.44
N ALA A 29 -13.25 28.76 19.33
CA ALA A 29 -12.53 29.34 20.45
C ALA A 29 -13.41 30.27 21.31
N ASN A 30 -14.43 30.88 20.69
CA ASN A 30 -15.41 31.71 21.37
C ASN A 30 -16.70 30.95 21.73
N SER A 31 -16.70 29.61 21.61
CA SER A 31 -17.81 28.75 22.01
C SER A 31 -17.52 28.08 23.35
N GLY A 32 -18.59 27.74 24.10
CA GLY A 32 -18.48 26.92 25.32
C GLY A 32 -18.43 25.40 25.04
N LEU A 33 -18.19 24.99 23.80
CA LEU A 33 -18.24 23.59 23.37
C LEU A 33 -16.85 22.95 23.42
N ASN A 34 -16.79 21.67 23.80
CA ASN A 34 -15.56 20.91 23.64
C ASN A 34 -15.31 20.55 22.16
N ALA A 35 -14.11 20.07 21.85
CA ALA A 35 -13.70 19.84 20.47
C ALA A 35 -14.60 18.82 19.74
N ALA A 36 -14.92 17.69 20.36
CA ALA A 36 -15.79 16.66 19.76
C ALA A 36 -17.25 17.14 19.57
N GLN A 37 -17.78 17.92 20.53
CA GLN A 37 -19.09 18.56 20.44
C GLN A 37 -19.16 19.58 19.29
N TYR A 38 -18.03 20.12 18.87
CA TYR A 38 -17.94 21.10 17.81
C TYR A 38 -17.61 20.48 16.44
N SER A 39 -16.62 19.59 16.37
CA SER A 39 -16.06 19.03 15.13
C SER A 39 -17.10 18.24 14.35
N THR A 40 -17.80 17.33 15.01
CA THR A 40 -18.79 16.44 14.38
C THR A 40 -19.95 17.24 13.74
N PRO A 41 -20.60 18.19 14.44
CA PRO A 41 -21.63 19.03 13.83
C PRO A 41 -21.13 19.92 12.69
N VAL A 42 -19.92 20.50 12.77
CA VAL A 42 -19.35 21.31 11.69
C VAL A 42 -19.10 20.47 10.44
N LEU A 43 -18.51 19.28 10.58
CA LEU A 43 -18.36 18.33 9.46
C LEU A 43 -19.72 17.95 8.85
N GLY A 44 -20.76 17.79 9.67
CA GLY A 44 -22.13 17.58 9.20
C GLY A 44 -22.70 18.76 8.39
N LEU A 45 -22.38 20.01 8.74
CA LEU A 45 -22.82 21.17 7.95
C LEU A 45 -22.10 21.25 6.61
N ILE A 46 -20.81 20.93 6.59
CA ILE A 46 -20.01 20.85 5.35
C ILE A 46 -20.60 19.77 4.44
N PHE A 47 -20.91 18.59 4.99
CA PHE A 47 -21.60 17.51 4.29
C PHE A 47 -22.96 17.95 3.74
N LEU A 48 -23.76 18.67 4.53
CA LEU A 48 -25.06 19.17 4.10
C LEU A 48 -24.94 20.13 2.91
N ARG A 49 -23.96 21.04 2.96
CA ARG A 49 -23.70 21.96 1.85
C ARG A 49 -23.30 21.21 0.58
N PHE A 50 -22.47 20.17 0.70
CA PHE A 50 -22.11 19.31 -0.42
C PHE A 50 -23.33 18.63 -1.03
N ALA A 51 -24.15 18.00 -0.19
CA ALA A 51 -25.37 17.33 -0.63
C ALA A 51 -26.30 18.29 -1.37
N ASP A 52 -26.46 19.51 -0.86
CA ASP A 52 -27.31 20.56 -1.44
C ASP A 52 -26.83 21.03 -2.82
N VAL A 53 -25.54 21.32 -2.95
CA VAL A 53 -24.93 21.72 -4.23
C VAL A 53 -25.12 20.64 -5.30
N ARG A 54 -24.89 19.37 -4.94
CA ARG A 54 -25.08 18.25 -5.86
C ARG A 54 -26.54 18.02 -6.24
N PHE A 55 -27.42 18.05 -5.24
CA PHE A 55 -28.85 17.91 -5.44
C PHE A 55 -29.39 19.00 -6.39
N ALA A 56 -28.98 20.26 -6.19
CA ALA A 56 -29.39 21.38 -7.03
C ALA A 56 -28.96 21.21 -8.50
N LYS A 57 -27.75 20.70 -8.74
CA LYS A 57 -27.23 20.44 -10.09
C LYS A 57 -28.08 19.41 -10.85
N ILE A 58 -28.36 18.26 -10.23
CA ILE A 58 -29.21 17.22 -10.84
C ILE A 58 -30.65 17.71 -10.99
N ARG A 59 -31.19 18.38 -9.97
CA ARG A 59 -32.54 18.95 -10.00
C ARG A 59 -32.73 19.89 -11.18
N SER A 60 -31.79 20.81 -11.41
CA SER A 60 -31.88 21.75 -12.55
C SER A 60 -31.92 21.02 -13.90
N GLY A 61 -31.15 19.93 -14.04
CA GLY A 61 -31.20 19.07 -15.23
C GLY A 61 -32.56 18.37 -15.39
N LEU A 62 -33.08 17.79 -14.31
CA LEU A 62 -34.40 17.15 -14.30
C LEU A 62 -35.53 18.13 -14.62
N GLU A 63 -35.49 19.35 -14.09
CA GLU A 63 -36.49 20.41 -14.35
C GLU A 63 -36.49 20.84 -15.83
N LYS A 64 -35.30 20.95 -16.46
CA LYS A 64 -35.17 21.23 -17.91
C LYS A 64 -35.69 20.09 -18.79
N MET A 65 -35.53 18.83 -18.34
CA MET A 65 -36.09 17.67 -19.05
C MET A 65 -37.60 17.53 -18.84
N ALA A 66 -38.10 17.87 -17.66
CA ALA A 66 -39.53 17.86 -17.34
C ALA A 66 -40.30 18.91 -18.15
N SER A 67 -39.71 20.10 -18.40
CA SER A 67 -40.34 21.12 -19.24
C SER A 67 -40.41 20.75 -20.73
N SER A 68 -39.65 19.74 -21.17
CA SER A 68 -39.58 19.26 -22.56
C SER A 68 -40.26 17.90 -22.80
N SER A 69 -40.74 17.22 -21.76
CA SER A 69 -41.30 15.86 -21.83
C SER A 69 -42.77 15.79 -21.44
N ARG A 70 -43.60 15.06 -22.22
CA ARG A 70 -45.00 14.75 -21.87
C ARG A 70 -45.15 13.67 -20.79
N ARG A 71 -44.04 13.08 -20.30
CA ARG A 71 -44.04 11.81 -19.53
C ARG A 71 -44.07 11.98 -18.00
N GLY A 72 -44.41 13.16 -17.49
CA GLY A 72 -44.46 13.45 -16.04
C GLY A 72 -43.11 13.89 -15.46
N SER A 73 -43.15 14.66 -14.37
CA SER A 73 -41.95 15.21 -13.71
C SER A 73 -41.35 14.21 -12.73
N ARG A 74 -40.09 13.81 -12.95
CA ARG A 74 -39.32 12.96 -12.02
C ARG A 74 -38.52 13.76 -10.99
N VAL A 75 -38.73 15.08 -10.95
CA VAL A 75 -37.96 16.05 -10.17
C VAL A 75 -38.03 15.79 -8.66
N ASP A 76 -39.12 15.19 -8.18
CA ASP A 76 -39.30 14.91 -6.75
C ASP A 76 -39.20 13.40 -6.42
N GLU A 77 -38.72 12.57 -7.37
CA GLU A 77 -38.49 11.14 -7.16
C GLU A 77 -37.07 10.88 -6.62
N PRO A 78 -36.88 10.31 -5.41
CA PRO A 78 -35.55 10.00 -4.88
C PRO A 78 -34.71 9.11 -5.81
N ALA A 79 -35.34 8.13 -6.46
CA ALA A 79 -34.67 7.20 -7.37
C ALA A 79 -33.97 7.90 -8.56
N ALA A 80 -34.45 9.06 -9.01
CA ALA A 80 -33.81 9.81 -10.09
C ALA A 80 -32.46 10.42 -9.67
N TYR A 81 -32.28 10.70 -8.38
CA TYR A 81 -31.04 11.22 -7.82
C TYR A 81 -30.07 10.09 -7.46
N HIS A 82 -30.60 9.01 -6.87
CA HIS A 82 -29.80 7.83 -6.52
C HIS A 82 -29.17 7.17 -7.74
N ALA A 83 -29.86 7.17 -8.89
CA ALA A 83 -29.30 6.67 -10.15
C ALA A 83 -28.04 7.43 -10.62
N GLU A 84 -27.91 8.69 -10.22
CA GLU A 84 -26.74 9.55 -10.48
C GLU A 84 -25.75 9.56 -9.29
N GLY A 85 -25.95 8.70 -8.29
CA GLY A 85 -25.15 8.65 -7.07
C GLY A 85 -25.28 9.90 -6.20
N VAL A 86 -26.38 10.66 -6.32
CA VAL A 86 -26.65 11.91 -5.59
C VAL A 86 -27.71 11.69 -4.53
N LEU A 87 -27.52 12.31 -3.37
CA LEU A 87 -28.47 12.27 -2.25
C LEU A 87 -29.73 13.07 -2.58
N TYR A 88 -30.89 12.51 -2.26
CA TYR A 88 -32.16 13.22 -2.37
C TYR A 88 -32.39 14.14 -1.17
N LEU A 89 -32.77 15.39 -1.41
CA LEU A 89 -33.08 16.37 -0.37
C LEU A 89 -34.51 16.92 -0.53
N THR A 90 -35.32 16.81 0.52
CA THR A 90 -36.63 17.48 0.54
C THR A 90 -36.44 19.00 0.72
N PRO A 91 -37.48 19.82 0.49
CA PRO A 91 -37.41 21.25 0.77
C PRO A 91 -36.97 21.62 2.18
N ASN A 92 -37.22 20.77 3.19
CA ASN A 92 -36.83 21.02 4.58
C ASN A 92 -35.32 20.83 4.82
N ALA A 93 -34.68 19.98 4.03
CA ALA A 93 -33.27 19.63 4.14
C ALA A 93 -32.35 20.49 3.26
N ARG A 94 -32.89 21.44 2.49
CA ARG A 94 -32.08 22.30 1.61
C ARG A 94 -31.30 23.35 2.40
N PHE A 95 -30.03 23.49 2.08
CA PHE A 95 -29.10 24.35 2.82
C PHE A 95 -29.56 25.82 2.79
N ASP A 96 -30.00 26.31 1.63
CA ASP A 96 -30.49 27.68 1.46
C ASP A 96 -31.71 28.00 2.34
N LYS A 97 -32.58 27.02 2.63
CA LYS A 97 -33.72 27.21 3.53
C LYS A 97 -33.25 27.41 4.96
N LEU A 98 -32.31 26.59 5.41
CA LEU A 98 -31.74 26.65 6.75
C LEU A 98 -30.96 27.94 6.98
N LEU A 99 -30.23 28.41 5.96
CA LEU A 99 -29.51 29.68 5.97
C LEU A 99 -30.45 30.90 6.14
N ARG A 100 -31.67 30.83 5.59
CA ARG A 100 -32.66 31.93 5.60
C ARG A 100 -33.63 31.88 6.79
N LEU A 101 -33.38 31.04 7.78
CA LEU A 101 -34.24 30.94 8.96
C LEU A 101 -34.33 32.28 9.72
N PRO A 102 -35.54 32.72 10.13
CA PRO A 102 -35.73 33.98 10.86
C PRO A 102 -34.85 34.12 12.10
N GLU A 103 -34.50 35.34 12.48
CA GLU A 103 -33.89 35.62 13.78
C GLU A 103 -34.82 35.19 14.92
N GLY A 104 -34.27 34.55 15.96
CA GLY A 104 -35.03 33.96 17.06
C GLY A 104 -35.62 32.57 16.81
N SER A 105 -35.53 32.02 15.60
CA SER A 105 -35.93 30.62 15.35
C SER A 105 -34.92 29.62 15.91
N ASN A 106 -35.39 28.43 16.30
CA ASN A 106 -34.52 27.35 16.76
C ASN A 106 -33.85 26.65 15.56
N ALA A 107 -32.75 27.24 15.09
CA ALA A 107 -31.95 26.70 14.00
C ALA A 107 -31.41 25.29 14.30
N GLY A 108 -31.01 25.02 15.55
CA GLY A 108 -30.51 23.70 15.96
C GLY A 108 -31.54 22.59 15.72
N LYS A 109 -32.78 22.81 16.15
CA LYS A 109 -33.89 21.89 15.91
C LYS A 109 -34.18 21.71 14.41
N ALA A 110 -34.20 22.80 13.64
CA ALA A 110 -34.45 22.74 12.20
C ALA A 110 -33.38 21.93 11.45
N ILE A 111 -32.10 22.08 11.82
CA ILE A 111 -31.01 21.28 11.23
C ILE A 111 -31.12 19.83 11.68
N ASN A 112 -31.43 19.55 12.95
CA ASN A 112 -31.68 18.18 13.42
C ASN A 112 -32.81 17.49 12.62
N GLU A 113 -33.90 18.21 12.34
CA GLU A 113 -35.01 17.73 11.51
C GLU A 113 -34.58 17.51 10.06
N ALA A 114 -33.80 18.43 9.48
CA ALA A 114 -33.21 18.28 8.15
C ALA A 114 -32.34 17.02 8.04
N MET A 115 -31.44 16.77 9.00
CA MET A 115 -30.59 15.58 8.99
C MET A 115 -31.40 14.29 9.07
N ARG A 116 -32.43 14.22 9.95
CA ARG A 116 -33.33 13.06 10.02
C ARG A 116 -34.06 12.81 8.71
N ASP A 117 -34.48 13.87 8.04
CA ASP A 117 -35.19 13.80 6.77
C ASP A 117 -34.28 13.32 5.62
N ILE A 118 -33.01 13.73 5.61
CA ILE A 118 -32.00 13.19 4.69
C ILE A 118 -31.82 11.70 4.89
N GLU A 119 -31.63 11.23 6.12
CA GLU A 119 -31.45 9.80 6.39
C GLU A 119 -32.66 8.97 5.97
N LYS A 120 -33.87 9.49 6.18
CA LYS A 120 -35.12 8.83 5.81
C LYS A 120 -35.20 8.54 4.30
N HIS A 121 -34.68 9.44 3.47
CA HIS A 121 -34.74 9.32 2.01
C HIS A 121 -33.46 8.73 1.39
N ASN A 122 -32.42 8.51 2.19
CA ASN A 122 -31.12 7.99 1.75
C ASN A 122 -30.67 6.88 2.71
N PRO A 123 -31.15 5.63 2.52
CA PRO A 123 -30.95 4.52 3.45
C PRO A 123 -29.48 4.22 3.80
N GLN A 124 -28.55 4.49 2.89
CA GLN A 124 -27.11 4.33 3.10
C GLN A 124 -26.54 5.26 4.19
N LEU A 125 -27.26 6.31 4.56
CA LEU A 125 -26.90 7.26 5.63
C LEU A 125 -27.71 7.05 6.91
N ALA A 126 -28.50 5.97 7.04
CA ALA A 126 -29.32 5.75 8.22
C ALA A 126 -28.47 5.76 9.51
N GLY A 127 -28.78 6.68 10.42
CA GLY A 127 -28.07 6.85 11.70
C GLY A 127 -26.69 7.51 11.60
N VAL A 128 -26.26 7.98 10.42
CA VAL A 128 -24.91 8.50 10.15
C VAL A 128 -24.79 10.00 10.43
N LEU A 129 -25.82 10.79 10.14
CA LEU A 129 -25.75 12.24 10.22
C LEU A 129 -25.90 12.74 11.66
N PRO A 130 -25.12 13.77 12.07
CA PRO A 130 -25.18 14.33 13.40
C PRO A 130 -26.53 15.02 13.67
N LYS A 131 -27.02 14.89 14.90
CA LYS A 131 -28.34 15.41 15.33
C LYS A 131 -28.24 16.16 16.67
N THR A 132 -27.08 16.74 16.95
CA THR A 132 -26.76 17.42 18.21
C THR A 132 -26.63 18.93 18.03
N TYR A 133 -27.31 19.53 17.05
CA TYR A 133 -27.18 20.97 16.73
C TYR A 133 -27.82 21.90 17.76
N GLU A 134 -28.67 21.39 18.65
CA GLU A 134 -29.33 22.17 19.71
C GLU A 134 -28.38 22.60 20.84
N ILE A 135 -27.17 22.03 20.92
CA ILE A 135 -26.15 22.47 21.87
C ILE A 135 -25.48 23.79 21.45
N PHE A 136 -25.64 24.20 20.19
CA PHE A 136 -25.09 25.45 19.67
C PHE A 136 -26.02 26.60 20.03
N ASN A 137 -25.44 27.72 20.47
CA ASN A 137 -26.21 28.95 20.53
C ASN A 137 -26.64 29.38 19.11
N SER A 138 -27.81 30.02 18.99
CA SER A 138 -28.40 30.31 17.68
C SER A 138 -27.56 31.27 16.82
N THR A 139 -26.81 32.19 17.44
CA THR A 139 -25.93 33.12 16.74
C THR A 139 -24.75 32.39 16.10
N LEU A 140 -24.05 31.57 16.88
CA LEU A 140 -22.92 30.74 16.44
C LEU A 140 -23.34 29.82 15.30
N LEU A 141 -24.49 29.15 15.42
CA LEU A 141 -24.95 28.24 14.38
C LEU A 141 -25.28 28.96 13.06
N LYS A 142 -25.86 30.17 13.13
CA LYS A 142 -26.08 31.02 11.95
C LYS A 142 -24.78 31.49 11.32
N GLU A 143 -23.81 31.89 12.13
CA GLU A 143 -22.48 32.27 11.65
C GLU A 143 -21.78 31.10 10.96
N LEU A 144 -21.86 29.90 11.53
CA LEU A 144 -21.34 28.68 10.90
C LEU A 144 -22.01 28.37 9.56
N LEU A 145 -23.34 28.43 9.49
CA LEU A 145 -24.07 28.28 8.23
C LEU A 145 -23.62 29.30 7.20
N LYS A 146 -23.43 30.56 7.61
CA LYS A 146 -22.93 31.61 6.73
C LYS A 146 -21.52 31.31 6.23
N ARG A 147 -20.60 30.85 7.09
CA ARG A 147 -19.24 30.46 6.68
C ARG A 147 -19.25 29.30 5.69
N VAL A 148 -20.00 28.23 5.98
CA VAL A 148 -20.12 27.08 5.09
C VAL A 148 -20.78 27.48 3.75
N SER A 149 -21.66 28.48 3.74
CA SER A 149 -22.26 29.00 2.50
C SER A 149 -21.27 29.65 1.53
N GLU A 150 -20.09 30.07 2.03
CA GLU A 150 -19.03 30.67 1.21
C GLU A 150 -18.35 29.64 0.30
N ILE A 151 -18.59 28.33 0.51
CA ILE A 151 -18.17 27.29 -0.43
C ILE A 151 -18.95 27.46 -1.74
N PRO A 152 -18.27 27.72 -2.87
CA PRO A 152 -18.92 28.00 -4.14
C PRO A 152 -19.75 26.80 -4.63
N PRO A 153 -20.97 27.01 -5.17
CA PRO A 153 -21.76 25.93 -5.75
C PRO A 153 -21.18 25.38 -7.06
N THR A 154 -20.20 26.07 -7.64
CA THR A 154 -19.49 25.68 -8.87
C THR A 154 -18.26 24.81 -8.60
N ILE A 155 -17.92 24.56 -7.33
CA ILE A 155 -16.79 23.73 -6.95
C ILE A 155 -17.00 22.30 -7.47
N ASP A 156 -15.94 21.67 -7.94
CA ASP A 156 -16.00 20.26 -8.36
C ASP A 156 -16.09 19.31 -7.15
N TYR A 157 -16.38 18.06 -7.45
CA TYR A 157 -16.58 17.00 -6.45
C TYR A 157 -15.34 16.83 -5.58
N ASP A 158 -14.18 16.85 -6.24
CA ASP A 158 -12.93 16.50 -5.61
C ASP A 158 -12.40 17.63 -4.73
N ALA A 159 -12.56 18.90 -5.11
CA ALA A 159 -12.23 20.02 -4.27
C ALA A 159 -13.15 20.12 -3.04
N PHE A 160 -14.40 19.67 -3.12
CA PHE A 160 -15.26 19.57 -1.93
C PHE A 160 -14.78 18.45 -0.98
N GLY A 161 -14.41 17.29 -1.53
CA GLY A 161 -13.78 16.20 -0.78
C GLY A 161 -12.53 16.66 -0.05
N ARG A 162 -11.65 17.42 -0.71
CA ARG A 162 -10.45 18.02 -0.10
C ARG A 162 -10.77 18.95 1.05
N ILE A 163 -11.76 19.83 0.94
CA ILE A 163 -12.19 20.70 2.05
C ILE A 163 -12.63 19.83 3.25
N TYR A 164 -13.38 18.75 3.00
CA TYR A 164 -13.82 17.85 4.07
C TYR A 164 -12.64 17.13 4.73
N GLU A 165 -11.71 16.56 3.96
CA GLU A 165 -10.48 15.92 4.47
C GLU A 165 -9.59 16.92 5.23
N TYR A 166 -9.48 18.17 4.75
CA TYR A 166 -8.73 19.22 5.41
C TYR A 166 -9.29 19.54 6.80
N PHE A 167 -10.60 19.75 6.91
CA PHE A 167 -11.26 19.96 8.20
C PHE A 167 -11.10 18.76 9.13
N LEU A 168 -11.23 17.55 8.60
CA LEU A 168 -11.04 16.31 9.36
C LEU A 168 -9.61 16.21 9.93
N GLY A 169 -8.60 16.54 9.12
CA GLY A 169 -7.20 16.58 9.55
C GLY A 169 -6.90 17.67 10.58
N GLU A 170 -7.43 18.88 10.39
CA GLU A 170 -7.25 20.00 11.33
C GLU A 170 -7.97 19.77 12.67
N PHE A 171 -9.16 19.15 12.66
CA PHE A 171 -9.82 18.73 13.89
C PHE A 171 -9.01 17.65 14.61
N ALA A 172 -8.46 16.67 13.90
CA ALA A 172 -7.58 15.67 14.49
C ALA A 172 -6.31 16.30 15.10
N ARG A 173 -5.72 17.29 14.43
CA ARG A 173 -4.56 18.06 14.93
C ARG A 173 -4.90 18.82 16.22
N THR A 174 -6.09 19.39 16.31
CA THR A 174 -6.52 20.23 17.44
C THR A 174 -7.02 19.42 18.63
N GLU A 175 -7.65 18.27 18.39
CA GLU A 175 -8.22 17.41 19.45
C GLU A 175 -7.15 16.72 20.30
N GLY A 176 -5.90 16.63 19.84
CA GLY A 176 -4.73 16.24 20.63
C GLY A 176 -4.86 14.85 21.30
N GLN A 177 -5.77 14.00 20.83
CA GLN A 177 -6.04 12.72 21.48
C GLN A 177 -4.89 11.74 21.30
N LYS A 178 -4.66 10.94 22.35
CA LYS A 178 -3.61 9.94 22.44
C LYS A 178 -3.77 8.89 21.33
N GLY A 179 -2.81 8.84 20.41
CA GLY A 179 -2.69 7.80 19.39
C GLY A 179 -3.41 8.15 18.09
N GLY A 180 -2.74 7.89 16.96
CA GLY A 180 -3.26 8.10 15.60
C GLY A 180 -4.43 7.20 15.20
N GLU A 181 -5.32 6.86 16.14
CA GLU A 181 -6.47 5.96 15.98
C GLU A 181 -7.60 6.59 15.14
N PHE A 182 -7.70 7.93 15.11
CA PHE A 182 -8.82 8.63 14.45
C PHE A 182 -8.49 9.14 13.04
N TYR A 183 -7.25 9.54 12.81
CA TYR A 183 -6.82 10.14 11.54
C TYR A 183 -5.35 9.85 11.28
N THR A 184 -5.07 9.39 10.06
CA THR A 184 -3.71 9.17 9.56
C THR A 184 -3.38 10.28 8.58
N PRO A 185 -2.22 10.96 8.69
CA PRO A 185 -1.80 12.00 7.75
C PRO A 185 -1.87 11.52 6.30
N SER A 186 -2.41 12.35 5.41
CA SER A 186 -2.66 11.99 4.01
C SER A 186 -1.39 11.55 3.28
N SER A 187 -0.24 12.16 3.57
CA SER A 187 1.07 11.79 3.00
C SER A 187 1.50 10.36 3.32
N ILE A 188 1.25 9.89 4.54
CA ILE A 188 1.54 8.51 4.97
C ILE A 188 0.59 7.53 4.27
N VAL A 189 -0.72 7.81 4.31
CA VAL A 189 -1.73 6.99 3.64
C VAL A 189 -1.43 6.89 2.15
N ARG A 190 -1.05 8.01 1.52
CA ARG A 190 -0.74 8.08 0.11
C ARG A 190 0.44 7.20 -0.26
N LEU A 191 1.51 7.17 0.53
CA LEU A 191 2.62 6.25 0.31
C LEU A 191 2.19 4.78 0.47
N LEU A 192 1.36 4.45 1.47
CA LEU A 192 0.84 3.08 1.63
C LEU A 192 0.10 2.62 0.36
N VAL A 193 -0.79 3.48 -0.15
CA VAL A 193 -1.58 3.19 -1.36
C VAL A 193 -0.69 3.05 -2.59
N GLU A 194 0.26 3.96 -2.80
CA GLU A 194 1.18 3.93 -3.94
C GLU A 194 2.09 2.70 -3.97
N VAL A 195 2.47 2.18 -2.81
CA VAL A 195 3.26 0.94 -2.71
C VAL A 195 2.40 -0.30 -2.90
N LEU A 196 1.12 -0.27 -2.50
CA LEU A 196 0.21 -1.41 -2.64
C LEU A 196 -0.39 -1.54 -4.03
N GLU A 197 -0.69 -0.41 -4.66
CA GLU A 197 -1.29 -0.29 -5.99
C GLU A 197 -2.64 -1.01 -6.11
N PRO A 198 -3.66 -0.61 -5.32
CA PRO A 198 -4.96 -1.27 -5.29
C PRO A 198 -5.80 -0.92 -6.53
N TYR A 199 -5.41 -1.43 -7.70
CA TYR A 199 -6.10 -1.13 -8.96
C TYR A 199 -7.53 -1.69 -9.05
N HIS A 200 -7.81 -2.82 -8.38
CA HIS A 200 -9.11 -3.49 -8.31
C HIS A 200 -9.12 -4.56 -7.21
N GLY A 201 -10.28 -4.88 -6.66
CA GLY A 201 -10.47 -6.01 -5.74
C GLY A 201 -11.08 -5.61 -4.41
N ARG A 202 -11.00 -6.53 -3.44
CA ARG A 202 -11.54 -6.32 -2.10
C ARG A 202 -10.49 -5.67 -1.20
N ILE A 203 -10.84 -4.52 -0.65
CA ILE A 203 -10.02 -3.76 0.31
C ILE A 203 -10.66 -3.83 1.69
N LEU A 204 -9.84 -4.09 2.72
CA LEU A 204 -10.21 -4.03 4.12
C LEU A 204 -9.34 -3.01 4.87
N ASP A 205 -9.97 -2.19 5.69
CA ASP A 205 -9.29 -1.56 6.83
C ASP A 205 -9.99 -2.00 8.14
N PRO A 206 -9.35 -2.86 8.95
CA PRO A 206 -9.95 -3.40 10.16
C PRO A 206 -9.84 -2.46 11.37
N ALA A 207 -9.31 -1.24 11.20
CA ALA A 207 -9.30 -0.16 12.17
C ALA A 207 -9.50 1.17 11.42
N CYS A 208 -10.61 1.25 10.67
CA CYS A 208 -10.71 2.19 9.55
C CYS A 208 -10.77 3.67 9.93
N GLY A 209 -11.00 4.00 11.20
CA GLY A 209 -11.10 5.37 11.66
C GLY A 209 -12.08 6.14 10.79
N SER A 210 -11.66 7.33 10.34
CA SER A 210 -12.43 8.22 9.46
C SER A 210 -12.42 7.85 7.96
N GLY A 211 -11.85 6.70 7.58
CA GLY A 211 -11.91 6.17 6.20
C GLY A 211 -10.87 6.74 5.23
N GLY A 212 -9.83 7.43 5.71
CA GLY A 212 -8.80 8.03 4.86
C GLY A 212 -8.09 7.02 3.95
N MET A 213 -7.86 5.78 4.43
CA MET A 213 -7.25 4.70 3.61
C MET A 213 -8.08 4.40 2.36
N PHE A 214 -9.41 4.40 2.47
CA PHE A 214 -10.31 4.12 1.35
C PHE A 214 -10.36 5.28 0.36
N VAL A 215 -10.43 6.52 0.86
CA VAL A 215 -10.47 7.72 0.02
C VAL A 215 -9.20 7.81 -0.83
N GLN A 216 -8.03 7.59 -0.23
CA GLN A 216 -6.76 7.63 -0.98
C GLN A 216 -6.61 6.44 -1.94
N SER A 217 -7.13 5.25 -1.59
CA SER A 217 -7.17 4.10 -2.51
C SER A 217 -8.05 4.36 -3.72
N ALA A 218 -9.23 4.96 -3.51
CA ALA A 218 -10.10 5.37 -4.60
C ALA A 218 -9.43 6.46 -5.47
N ARG A 219 -8.73 7.39 -4.82
CA ARG A 219 -7.98 8.43 -5.53
C ARG A 219 -6.92 7.87 -6.45
N PHE A 220 -6.13 6.91 -5.96
CA PHE A 220 -5.17 6.17 -6.79
C PHE A 220 -5.84 5.56 -8.01
N VAL A 221 -6.92 4.79 -7.84
CA VAL A 221 -7.60 4.11 -8.97
C VAL A 221 -8.01 5.08 -10.08
N ALA A 222 -8.46 6.26 -9.71
CA ALA A 222 -8.99 7.20 -10.69
C ALA A 222 -7.97 8.19 -11.26
N GLU A 223 -6.86 8.44 -10.57
CA GLU A 223 -5.65 9.03 -11.19
C GLU A 223 -5.16 8.14 -12.34
N HIS A 224 -5.28 6.82 -12.17
CA HIS A 224 -5.02 5.80 -13.18
C HIS A 224 -6.21 5.55 -14.14
N LYS A 225 -7.12 6.53 -14.26
CA LYS A 225 -8.20 6.60 -15.25
C LYS A 225 -9.24 5.48 -15.17
N LYS A 226 -9.43 4.89 -14.00
CA LYS A 226 -10.51 3.94 -13.72
C LYS A 226 -11.57 4.52 -12.79
N ASN A 227 -12.72 3.84 -12.69
CA ASN A 227 -13.79 4.26 -11.79
C ASN A 227 -13.70 3.51 -10.45
N PRO A 228 -13.41 4.17 -9.32
CA PRO A 228 -13.18 3.50 -8.04
C PRO A 228 -14.39 2.68 -7.57
N SER A 229 -15.60 3.22 -7.75
CA SER A 229 -16.84 2.57 -7.29
C SER A 229 -17.15 1.26 -8.01
N SER A 230 -16.53 0.99 -9.17
CA SER A 230 -16.66 -0.29 -9.87
C SER A 230 -15.46 -1.23 -9.68
N GLU A 231 -14.30 -0.70 -9.32
CA GLU A 231 -13.06 -1.47 -9.19
C GLU A 231 -12.82 -1.95 -7.75
N LEU A 232 -13.26 -1.18 -6.74
CA LEU A 232 -12.98 -1.44 -5.33
C LEU A 232 -14.23 -1.86 -4.58
N ALA A 233 -14.14 -2.97 -3.85
CA ALA A 233 -15.13 -3.38 -2.87
C ALA A 233 -14.62 -3.03 -1.46
N ILE A 234 -15.13 -1.92 -0.91
CA ILE A 234 -14.67 -1.33 0.36
C ILE A 234 -15.34 -2.03 1.55
N HIS A 235 -14.51 -2.50 2.48
CA HIS A 235 -14.95 -3.07 3.75
C HIS A 235 -14.14 -2.44 4.88
N GLY A 236 -14.77 -2.13 6.01
CA GLY A 236 -14.09 -1.55 7.15
C GLY A 236 -14.69 -1.96 8.48
N GLN A 237 -13.89 -1.87 9.53
CA GLN A 237 -14.35 -2.06 10.90
C GLN A 237 -13.73 -1.02 11.82
N GLU A 238 -14.54 -0.47 12.72
CA GLU A 238 -14.16 0.57 13.67
C GLU A 238 -14.90 0.34 14.99
N LYS A 239 -14.24 0.57 16.13
CA LYS A 239 -14.79 0.31 17.46
C LYS A 239 -15.77 1.41 17.91
N VAL A 240 -15.61 2.64 17.43
CA VAL A 240 -16.40 3.81 17.88
C VAL A 240 -17.49 4.17 16.87
N ALA A 241 -18.76 4.10 17.28
CA ALA A 241 -19.93 4.46 16.46
C ALA A 241 -19.85 5.85 15.79
N ALA A 242 -19.37 6.85 16.52
CA ALA A 242 -19.19 8.21 15.99
C ALA A 242 -18.15 8.24 14.85
N THR A 243 -17.07 7.48 14.98
CA THR A 243 -16.02 7.36 13.96
C THR A 243 -16.49 6.57 12.75
N VAL A 244 -17.30 5.51 12.94
CA VAL A 244 -18.00 4.81 11.85
C VAL A 244 -18.85 5.78 11.03
N SER A 245 -19.56 6.68 11.72
CA SER A 245 -20.39 7.71 11.07
C SER A 245 -19.54 8.70 10.26
N LEU A 246 -18.40 9.14 10.81
CA LEU A 246 -17.44 9.97 10.08
C LEU A 246 -16.89 9.26 8.84
N CYS A 247 -16.51 7.98 8.94
CA CYS A 247 -16.07 7.17 7.80
C CYS A 247 -17.12 7.10 6.70
N ARG A 248 -18.38 6.82 7.05
CA ARG A 248 -19.47 6.72 6.07
C ARG A 248 -19.79 8.06 5.41
N MET A 249 -19.77 9.16 6.17
CA MET A 249 -19.87 10.50 5.58
C MET A 249 -18.72 10.77 4.62
N ASN A 250 -17.47 10.46 5.02
CA ASN A 250 -16.29 10.69 4.20
C ASN A 250 -16.33 9.89 2.87
N LEU A 251 -16.76 8.63 2.91
CA LEU A 251 -16.98 7.83 1.70
C LEU A 251 -18.04 8.46 0.80
N ALA A 252 -19.19 8.85 1.36
CA ALA A 252 -20.27 9.47 0.61
C ALA A 252 -19.89 10.83 -0.02
N MET A 253 -19.05 11.62 0.65
CA MET A 253 -18.46 12.85 0.12
C MET A 253 -17.64 12.59 -1.15
N HIS A 254 -16.96 11.44 -1.22
CA HIS A 254 -16.14 11.04 -2.36
C HIS A 254 -16.91 10.19 -3.39
N GLY A 255 -18.22 10.02 -3.23
CA GLY A 255 -19.04 9.19 -4.12
C GLY A 255 -18.75 7.69 -4.01
N LEU A 256 -18.25 7.26 -2.85
CA LEU A 256 -17.91 5.88 -2.54
C LEU A 256 -18.96 5.29 -1.60
N GLU A 257 -19.13 3.97 -1.70
CA GLU A 257 -19.92 3.17 -0.77
C GLU A 257 -19.03 2.06 -0.21
N GLY A 258 -19.27 1.66 1.05
CA GLY A 258 -18.48 0.62 1.70
C GLY A 258 -19.24 -0.05 2.84
N ASP A 259 -18.94 -1.32 3.09
CA ASP A 259 -19.48 -2.05 4.22
C ASP A 259 -18.67 -1.77 5.49
N ILE A 260 -19.05 -0.71 6.21
CA ILE A 260 -18.37 -0.27 7.44
C ILE A 260 -19.13 -0.78 8.66
N LYS A 261 -18.49 -1.58 9.50
CA LYS A 261 -19.11 -2.19 10.70
C LYS A 261 -18.56 -1.58 12.00
N GLU A 262 -19.44 -1.46 12.99
CA GLU A 262 -19.06 -1.12 14.35
C GLU A 262 -18.75 -2.40 15.14
N ALA A 263 -17.48 -2.61 15.50
CA ALA A 263 -17.05 -3.73 16.34
C ALA A 263 -15.59 -3.61 16.76
N ILE A 264 -15.23 -4.31 17.84
CA ILE A 264 -13.83 -4.43 18.26
C ILE A 264 -13.18 -5.56 17.47
N THR A 265 -12.24 -5.21 16.60
CA THR A 265 -11.63 -6.17 15.67
C THR A 265 -10.94 -7.32 16.35
N TYR A 266 -10.34 -7.18 17.54
CA TYR A 266 -9.77 -8.37 18.21
C TYR A 266 -10.81 -9.48 18.41
N TYR A 267 -12.03 -9.11 18.83
CA TYR A 267 -13.03 -10.07 19.27
C TYR A 267 -13.99 -10.49 18.18
N ASP A 268 -14.31 -9.59 17.25
CA ASP A 268 -15.37 -9.78 16.27
C ASP A 268 -14.82 -9.60 14.85
N ASP A 269 -15.00 -10.64 14.02
CA ASP A 269 -14.68 -10.63 12.58
C ASP A 269 -15.97 -10.58 11.75
N LEU A 270 -16.61 -9.41 11.70
CA LEU A 270 -17.91 -9.24 11.05
C LEU A 270 -17.86 -9.43 9.52
N HIS A 271 -16.67 -9.36 8.94
CA HIS A 271 -16.42 -9.53 7.50
C HIS A 271 -16.04 -10.95 7.11
N ASN A 272 -15.88 -11.87 8.08
CA ASN A 272 -15.31 -13.20 7.86
C ASN A 272 -14.02 -13.12 7.03
N SER A 273 -13.07 -12.33 7.51
CA SER A 273 -11.98 -11.72 6.74
C SER A 273 -10.85 -12.68 6.36
N THR A 274 -10.63 -13.74 7.14
CA THR A 274 -9.50 -14.65 6.95
C THR A 274 -9.39 -15.20 5.51
N GLY A 275 -8.30 -14.87 4.83
CA GLY A 275 -7.96 -15.34 3.49
C GLY A 275 -8.78 -14.74 2.33
N ARG A 276 -9.53 -13.66 2.55
CA ARG A 276 -10.56 -13.18 1.60
C ARG A 276 -10.27 -11.86 0.89
N PHE A 277 -9.26 -11.11 1.34
CA PHE A 277 -9.04 -9.74 0.86
C PHE A 277 -7.78 -9.63 0.01
N ASP A 278 -7.86 -8.80 -1.03
CA ASP A 278 -6.74 -8.52 -1.94
C ASP A 278 -5.83 -7.44 -1.36
N PHE A 279 -6.42 -6.48 -0.64
CA PHE A 279 -5.69 -5.39 -0.01
C PHE A 279 -6.12 -5.19 1.44
N VAL A 280 -5.14 -5.03 2.33
CA VAL A 280 -5.36 -4.56 3.70
C VAL A 280 -4.56 -3.29 3.91
N LEU A 281 -5.22 -2.19 4.24
CA LEU A 281 -4.57 -0.94 4.64
C LEU A 281 -5.01 -0.61 6.05
N ALA A 282 -4.08 -0.21 6.93
CA ALA A 282 -4.44 0.09 8.31
C ALA A 282 -3.43 1.00 9.01
N ASN A 283 -3.94 1.80 9.94
CA ASN A 283 -3.15 2.42 11.00
C ASN A 283 -3.82 2.07 12.34
N PRO A 284 -3.55 0.87 12.88
CA PRO A 284 -4.20 0.43 14.10
C PRO A 284 -3.74 1.23 15.32
N PRO A 285 -4.49 1.18 16.44
CA PRO A 285 -4.01 1.70 17.71
C PRO A 285 -2.72 0.99 18.16
N PHE A 286 -1.68 1.76 18.48
CA PHE A 286 -0.36 1.23 18.86
C PHE A 286 -0.31 0.89 20.35
N ASN A 287 0.43 -0.18 20.68
CA ASN A 287 0.76 -0.54 22.07
C ASN A 287 -0.48 -0.65 22.99
N VAL A 288 -1.58 -1.16 22.44
CA VAL A 288 -2.78 -1.43 23.24
C VAL A 288 -2.48 -2.59 24.18
N ASN A 289 -2.68 -2.34 25.47
CA ASN A 289 -2.54 -3.31 26.56
C ASN A 289 -3.91 -3.87 26.97
N ALA A 290 -3.92 -4.90 27.81
CA ALA A 290 -5.11 -5.51 28.39
C ALA A 290 -6.12 -6.03 27.36
N VAL A 291 -5.65 -6.49 26.20
CA VAL A 291 -6.48 -7.29 25.29
C VAL A 291 -6.74 -8.65 25.93
N ASP A 292 -8.00 -9.04 26.02
CA ASP A 292 -8.43 -10.32 26.58
C ASP A 292 -8.07 -11.46 25.63
N LYS A 293 -6.96 -12.14 25.92
CA LYS A 293 -6.40 -13.21 25.08
C LYS A 293 -7.14 -14.54 25.24
N GLU A 294 -7.83 -14.77 26.36
CA GLU A 294 -8.61 -15.98 26.57
C GLU A 294 -9.74 -16.07 25.54
N ARG A 295 -10.36 -14.93 25.21
CA ARG A 295 -11.35 -14.82 24.13
C ARG A 295 -10.79 -15.11 22.74
N LEU A 296 -9.47 -15.11 22.55
CA LEU A 296 -8.82 -15.30 21.25
C LEU A 296 -8.33 -16.74 21.02
N GLU A 297 -8.40 -17.61 22.03
CA GLU A 297 -7.83 -18.97 21.95
C GLU A 297 -8.41 -19.81 20.81
N ALA A 298 -9.72 -19.69 20.56
CA ALA A 298 -10.40 -20.39 19.46
C ALA A 298 -9.96 -19.91 18.06
N GLU A 299 -9.32 -18.74 17.98
CA GLU A 299 -8.86 -18.09 16.76
C GLU A 299 -7.36 -18.34 16.48
N VAL A 300 -6.71 -19.18 17.28
CA VAL A 300 -5.29 -19.55 17.13
C VAL A 300 -5.12 -20.76 16.23
N GLY A 301 -4.10 -20.72 15.37
CA GLY A 301 -3.63 -21.86 14.59
C GLY A 301 -3.71 -21.67 13.08
N LYS A 302 -3.15 -22.63 12.34
CA LYS A 302 -2.99 -22.52 10.88
C LYS A 302 -4.35 -22.28 10.19
N GLY A 303 -4.41 -21.24 9.37
CA GLY A 303 -5.62 -20.85 8.64
C GLY A 303 -6.69 -20.16 9.50
N ARG A 304 -6.36 -19.78 10.73
CA ARG A 304 -7.18 -18.92 11.60
C ARG A 304 -6.61 -17.50 11.65
N ARG A 305 -7.25 -16.63 12.45
CA ARG A 305 -6.91 -15.21 12.57
C ARG A 305 -5.52 -14.97 13.18
N TYR A 306 -5.09 -15.85 14.09
CA TYR A 306 -3.76 -15.81 14.74
C TYR A 306 -2.94 -17.07 14.40
N PRO A 307 -2.39 -17.17 13.18
CA PRO A 307 -1.76 -18.38 12.69
C PRO A 307 -0.45 -18.77 13.39
N PHE A 308 0.21 -17.82 14.06
CA PHE A 308 1.52 -18.01 14.71
C PHE A 308 1.42 -18.09 16.24
N GLY A 309 0.21 -18.01 16.80
CA GLY A 309 -0.03 -17.98 18.24
C GLY A 309 -0.26 -16.58 18.79
N LEU A 310 -0.48 -16.48 20.10
CA LEU A 310 -0.71 -15.21 20.79
C LEU A 310 0.60 -14.71 21.44
N PRO A 311 0.88 -13.38 21.41
CA PRO A 311 2.01 -12.83 22.14
C PRO A 311 1.79 -13.01 23.65
N ARG A 312 2.84 -13.36 24.39
CA ARG A 312 2.81 -13.38 25.87
C ARG A 312 2.90 -11.97 26.44
N THR A 313 3.60 -11.08 25.76
CA THR A 313 3.67 -9.65 26.09
C THR A 313 2.29 -9.02 26.10
N ASP A 314 2.05 -8.11 27.05
CA ASP A 314 0.82 -7.33 27.08
C ASP A 314 0.91 -6.17 26.08
N ASN A 315 0.80 -6.51 24.79
CA ASN A 315 0.82 -5.56 23.69
C ASN A 315 0.11 -6.17 22.48
N ALA A 316 -0.83 -5.43 21.89
CA ALA A 316 -1.64 -5.89 20.78
C ALA A 316 -1.00 -5.73 19.39
N ASN A 317 0.21 -5.17 19.28
CA ASN A 317 0.87 -4.93 18.00
C ASN A 317 0.96 -6.20 17.15
N TYR A 318 1.39 -7.32 17.74
CA TYR A 318 1.48 -8.60 17.03
C TYR A 318 0.14 -9.35 16.91
N LEU A 319 -0.92 -8.89 17.59
CA LEU A 319 -2.28 -9.32 17.26
C LEU A 319 -2.70 -8.67 15.93
N TRP A 320 -2.51 -7.36 15.79
CA TRP A 320 -2.82 -6.64 14.54
C TRP A 320 -2.02 -7.14 13.34
N ILE A 321 -0.70 -7.26 13.46
CA ILE A 321 0.17 -7.74 12.37
C ILE A 321 -0.28 -9.11 11.86
N GLN A 322 -0.67 -10.02 12.77
CA GLN A 322 -1.20 -11.33 12.39
C GLN A 322 -2.57 -11.24 11.71
N LEU A 323 -3.47 -10.37 12.18
CA LEU A 323 -4.76 -10.14 11.54
C LEU A 323 -4.60 -9.63 10.11
N PHE A 324 -3.66 -8.69 9.88
CA PHE A 324 -3.38 -8.21 8.53
C PHE A 324 -2.88 -9.34 7.64
N TYR A 325 -1.94 -10.15 8.12
CA TYR A 325 -1.42 -11.29 7.37
C TYR A 325 -2.48 -12.37 7.06
N SER A 326 -3.29 -12.76 8.05
CA SER A 326 -4.27 -13.85 7.92
C SER A 326 -5.48 -13.46 7.07
N THR A 327 -5.82 -12.18 7.03
CA THR A 327 -6.89 -11.61 6.20
C THR A 327 -6.59 -11.73 4.69
N LEU A 328 -5.32 -11.66 4.30
CA LEU A 328 -4.93 -11.62 2.89
C LEU A 328 -5.21 -12.94 2.16
N SER A 329 -5.75 -12.82 0.94
CA SER A 329 -5.80 -13.89 -0.05
C SER A 329 -4.38 -14.35 -0.43
N GLN A 330 -4.24 -15.43 -1.20
CA GLN A 330 -2.92 -15.95 -1.57
C GLN A 330 -2.07 -14.99 -2.42
N THR A 331 -2.72 -14.01 -3.07
CA THR A 331 -2.08 -12.95 -3.84
C THR A 331 -2.27 -11.58 -3.22
N GLY A 332 -2.80 -11.52 -2.00
CA GLY A 332 -3.12 -10.28 -1.32
C GLY A 332 -1.88 -9.56 -0.82
N ARG A 333 -1.98 -8.22 -0.71
CA ARG A 333 -0.96 -7.34 -0.17
C ARG A 333 -1.51 -6.54 1.00
N ALA A 334 -0.70 -6.32 2.04
CA ALA A 334 -1.05 -5.42 3.15
C ALA A 334 -0.03 -4.30 3.27
N GLY A 335 -0.47 -3.10 3.64
CA GLY A 335 0.37 -1.94 3.90
C GLY A 335 -0.17 -1.23 5.13
N PHE A 336 0.62 -1.15 6.19
CA PHE A 336 0.11 -0.65 7.47
C PHE A 336 1.19 0.06 8.28
N VAL A 337 0.74 0.94 9.17
CA VAL A 337 1.61 1.69 10.08
C VAL A 337 1.76 0.92 11.39
N MET A 338 2.98 0.83 11.92
CA MET A 338 3.24 0.33 13.27
C MET A 338 4.21 1.25 14.02
N ALA A 339 4.14 1.24 15.34
CA ALA A 339 5.19 1.80 16.18
C ALA A 339 6.56 1.17 15.86
N ASN A 340 7.63 1.97 15.91
CA ASN A 340 8.99 1.48 15.66
C ASN A 340 9.39 0.31 16.57
N SER A 341 8.90 0.28 17.81
CA SER A 341 9.16 -0.83 18.74
C SER A 341 8.72 -2.19 18.20
N ALA A 342 7.70 -2.26 17.35
CA ALA A 342 7.22 -3.52 16.79
C ALA A 342 8.25 -4.21 15.87
N SER A 343 9.14 -3.45 15.21
CA SER A 343 10.16 -4.00 14.29
C SER A 343 11.36 -4.60 15.02
N ASP A 344 11.57 -4.22 16.28
CA ASP A 344 12.69 -4.65 17.13
C ASP A 344 12.25 -5.38 18.42
N ALA A 345 10.94 -5.61 18.59
CA ALA A 345 10.36 -6.22 19.78
C ALA A 345 11.01 -7.58 20.14
N ARG A 346 11.11 -7.88 21.44
CA ARG A 346 11.79 -9.06 21.99
C ARG A 346 10.80 -10.14 22.44
N SER A 347 11.29 -11.19 23.09
CA SER A 347 10.46 -12.24 23.71
C SER A 347 9.53 -12.92 22.70
N SER A 348 8.26 -13.17 23.06
CA SER A 348 7.30 -13.84 22.16
C SER A 348 7.08 -13.10 20.85
N GLU A 349 7.20 -11.77 20.83
CA GLU A 349 6.99 -10.97 19.61
C GLU A 349 8.14 -11.15 18.60
N GLN A 350 9.37 -11.38 19.08
CA GLN A 350 10.48 -11.75 18.20
C GLN A 350 10.22 -13.09 17.51
N GLU A 351 9.67 -14.07 18.23
CA GLU A 351 9.34 -15.38 17.67
C GLU A 351 8.20 -15.28 16.65
N LEU A 352 7.13 -14.51 16.94
CA LEU A 352 6.06 -14.24 15.98
C LEU A 352 6.58 -13.53 14.73
N ARG A 353 7.50 -12.56 14.90
CA ARG A 353 8.15 -11.85 13.79
C ARG A 353 8.99 -12.80 12.94
N LYS A 354 9.78 -13.67 13.57
CA LYS A 354 10.55 -14.69 12.88
C LYS A 354 9.64 -15.57 12.02
N GLN A 355 8.56 -16.11 12.57
CA GLN A 355 7.63 -16.96 11.84
C GLN A 355 6.95 -16.23 10.67
N LEU A 356 6.61 -14.95 10.85
CA LEU A 356 6.08 -14.10 9.79
C LEU A 356 7.09 -13.86 8.65
N ILE A 357 8.37 -13.63 8.98
CA ILE A 357 9.46 -13.48 8.00
C ILE A 357 9.71 -14.80 7.26
N GLU A 358 9.74 -15.91 7.98
CA GLU A 358 9.91 -17.26 7.41
C GLU A 358 8.72 -17.69 6.55
N ALA A 359 7.53 -17.15 6.79
CA ALA A 359 6.38 -17.26 5.91
C ALA A 359 6.53 -16.47 4.59
N ARG A 360 7.64 -15.74 4.42
CA ARG A 360 8.03 -14.99 3.20
C ARG A 360 7.02 -13.94 2.75
N ALA A 361 6.23 -13.43 3.69
CA ALA A 361 5.18 -12.46 3.41
C ALA A 361 5.64 -11.00 3.55
N VAL A 362 6.55 -10.69 4.48
CA VAL A 362 7.10 -9.33 4.64
C VAL A 362 7.83 -8.94 3.35
N ASP A 363 7.44 -7.84 2.71
CA ASP A 363 7.94 -7.40 1.40
C ASP A 363 8.85 -6.17 1.52
N VAL A 364 8.34 -5.11 2.15
CA VAL A 364 9.02 -3.82 2.29
C VAL A 364 8.84 -3.26 3.69
N MET A 365 9.89 -2.62 4.21
CA MET A 365 9.92 -1.91 5.48
C MET A 365 10.39 -0.48 5.25
N VAL A 366 9.61 0.52 5.67
CA VAL A 366 9.95 1.95 5.51
C VAL A 366 10.01 2.64 6.86
N ALA A 367 11.18 3.15 7.25
CA ALA A 367 11.34 3.93 8.47
C ALA A 367 10.89 5.37 8.21
N VAL A 368 9.98 5.86 9.04
CA VAL A 368 9.42 7.21 8.92
C VAL A 368 10.00 8.08 10.03
N GLY A 369 10.35 9.33 9.68
CA GLY A 369 10.88 10.30 10.62
C GLY A 369 9.88 10.63 11.74
N PRO A 370 10.35 11.19 12.87
CA PRO A 370 9.46 11.73 13.87
C PRO A 370 8.64 12.89 13.29
N ASN A 371 7.60 13.30 14.01
CA ASN A 371 6.80 14.51 13.70
C ASN A 371 5.99 14.46 12.40
N MET A 372 5.83 13.27 11.80
CA MET A 372 4.95 13.06 10.65
C MET A 372 3.48 12.92 11.07
N PHE A 373 3.22 12.56 12.33
CA PHE A 373 1.88 12.50 12.93
C PHE A 373 1.61 13.77 13.74
N TYR A 374 0.36 14.25 13.70
CA TYR A 374 -0.04 15.47 14.40
C TYR A 374 -0.13 15.32 15.91
N THR A 375 -0.47 14.12 16.40
CA THR A 375 -0.76 13.88 17.82
C THR A 375 0.34 13.12 18.54
N VAL A 376 1.32 12.58 17.80
CA VAL A 376 2.46 11.85 18.36
C VAL A 376 3.75 12.22 17.65
N THR A 377 4.79 12.49 18.42
CA THR A 377 6.15 12.73 17.90
C THR A 377 6.89 11.42 17.63
N LEU A 378 6.32 10.29 18.04
CA LEU A 378 6.95 8.97 17.92
C LEU A 378 7.17 8.61 16.45
N PRO A 379 8.40 8.23 16.06
CA PRO A 379 8.64 7.70 14.74
C PRO A 379 7.91 6.36 14.56
N CYS A 380 7.50 6.08 13.33
CA CYS A 380 6.79 4.87 12.97
C CYS A 380 7.47 4.14 11.82
N THR A 381 7.08 2.90 11.62
CA THR A 381 7.54 2.09 10.49
C THR A 381 6.33 1.71 9.66
N LEU A 382 6.41 1.87 8.35
CA LEU A 382 5.43 1.31 7.42
C LEU A 382 5.88 -0.09 7.04
N TRP A 383 4.96 -1.03 7.20
CA TRP A 383 5.17 -2.44 6.88
C TRP A 383 4.36 -2.77 5.65
N PHE A 384 4.96 -3.51 4.73
CA PHE A 384 4.29 -4.05 3.57
C PHE A 384 4.45 -5.56 3.55
N MET A 385 3.34 -6.25 3.29
CA MET A 385 3.31 -7.68 3.05
C MET A 385 2.77 -7.99 1.66
N ASP A 386 3.26 -9.05 1.06
CA ASP A 386 2.75 -9.62 -0.19
C ASP A 386 2.83 -11.15 -0.10
N LYS A 387 1.68 -11.83 -0.08
CA LYS A 387 1.64 -13.30 0.00
C LYS A 387 2.04 -14.00 -1.31
N ALA A 388 1.96 -13.31 -2.45
CA ALA A 388 2.46 -13.85 -3.71
C ALA A 388 3.99 -13.93 -3.74
N LYS A 389 4.69 -13.13 -2.93
CA LYS A 389 6.17 -13.13 -2.84
C LYS A 389 6.74 -14.52 -2.52
N ALA A 390 6.05 -15.32 -1.71
CA ALA A 390 6.47 -16.68 -1.38
C ALA A 390 6.61 -17.60 -2.60
N GLN A 391 5.96 -17.26 -3.72
CA GLN A 391 5.99 -18.03 -4.98
C GLN A 391 7.19 -17.67 -5.87
N LEU A 392 7.92 -16.59 -5.55
CA LEU A 392 9.14 -16.22 -6.27
C LEU A 392 10.28 -17.21 -5.95
N PRO A 393 11.29 -17.37 -6.82
CA PRO A 393 12.47 -18.13 -6.45
C PRO A 393 13.27 -17.37 -5.37
N PRO A 394 14.08 -18.09 -4.59
CA PRO A 394 14.99 -17.48 -3.64
C PRO A 394 16.12 -16.73 -4.36
N CYS A 395 16.77 -15.82 -3.63
CA CYS A 395 17.90 -15.05 -4.09
C CYS A 395 19.08 -16.00 -4.41
N PRO A 396 19.73 -15.87 -5.58
CA PRO A 396 20.92 -16.63 -5.87
C PRO A 396 22.00 -16.37 -4.81
N PRO A 397 22.75 -17.41 -4.38
CA PRO A 397 23.85 -17.20 -3.46
C PRO A 397 24.87 -16.24 -4.09
N SER A 398 25.28 -15.22 -3.34
CA SER A 398 26.34 -14.31 -3.77
C SER A 398 27.57 -15.11 -4.19
N PRO A 399 28.22 -14.79 -5.32
CA PRO A 399 29.47 -15.42 -5.71
C PRO A 399 30.58 -15.00 -4.71
N GLY A 400 30.69 -15.71 -3.59
CA GLY A 400 31.66 -15.40 -2.55
C GLY A 400 31.24 -15.74 -1.10
N SER A 401 30.74 -16.93 -0.82
CA SER A 401 30.77 -17.49 0.55
C SER A 401 30.69 -19.02 0.62
N SER A 402 31.28 -19.72 -0.36
CA SER A 402 31.56 -21.15 -0.16
C SER A 402 32.79 -21.29 0.75
N ASN A 403 32.56 -21.56 2.03
CA ASN A 403 33.54 -22.26 2.87
C ASN A 403 33.70 -23.69 2.32
N HIS A 404 34.46 -23.83 1.23
CA HIS A 404 35.06 -25.10 0.86
C HIS A 404 36.46 -25.14 1.49
N PRO A 405 36.81 -26.16 2.29
CA PRO A 405 38.21 -26.40 2.60
C PRO A 405 38.91 -26.69 1.28
N LEU A 406 39.82 -25.80 0.88
CA LEU A 406 40.69 -26.04 -0.26
C LEU A 406 41.43 -27.36 -0.02
N PRO A 407 41.33 -28.36 -0.92
CA PRO A 407 42.20 -29.51 -0.85
C PRO A 407 43.64 -29.03 -1.00
N LYS A 408 44.52 -29.49 -0.10
CA LYS A 408 45.96 -29.30 -0.23
C LYS A 408 46.39 -29.80 -1.60
N GLY A 409 47.20 -28.99 -2.27
CA GLY A 409 47.46 -29.14 -3.69
C GLY A 409 48.14 -30.45 -4.08
N GLU A 410 47.75 -30.93 -5.27
CA GLU A 410 48.65 -31.56 -6.22
C GLU A 410 48.34 -30.99 -7.61
N GLY A 411 49.38 -30.77 -8.40
CA GLY A 411 49.36 -29.83 -9.50
C GLY A 411 48.65 -30.28 -10.78
N ARG A 412 48.32 -29.25 -11.57
CA ARG A 412 48.21 -29.19 -13.05
C ARG A 412 47.15 -30.09 -13.73
N GLY A 413 46.07 -29.42 -14.15
CA GLY A 413 45.29 -29.79 -15.32
C GLY A 413 44.45 -28.61 -15.79
N GLY A 414 44.96 -27.82 -16.73
CA GLY A 414 44.18 -26.73 -17.34
C GLY A 414 43.00 -27.29 -18.14
N PHE A 415 41.78 -27.05 -17.68
CA PHE A 415 40.58 -27.31 -18.48
C PHE A 415 40.43 -26.18 -19.52
N LYS A 416 40.68 -26.53 -20.79
CA LYS A 416 40.44 -25.65 -21.94
C LYS A 416 38.93 -25.48 -22.15
N PHE A 417 38.38 -24.35 -21.70
CA PHE A 417 37.02 -23.89 -22.04
C PHE A 417 36.84 -23.48 -23.52
N GLN A 418 37.88 -23.56 -24.34
CA GLN A 418 37.91 -22.99 -25.69
C GLN A 418 37.30 -23.89 -26.79
N GLY A 419 37.04 -25.19 -26.53
CA GLY A 419 36.70 -26.16 -27.59
C GLY A 419 35.24 -26.12 -28.11
N LEU A 420 34.25 -25.98 -27.22
CA LEU A 420 32.83 -26.13 -27.58
C LEU A 420 32.27 -24.92 -28.35
N VAL A 421 32.81 -23.72 -28.10
CA VAL A 421 32.42 -22.51 -28.84
C VAL A 421 32.88 -22.58 -30.30
N ASP A 422 34.08 -23.10 -30.55
CA ASP A 422 34.61 -23.31 -31.89
C ASP A 422 33.88 -24.46 -32.61
N GLN A 423 33.50 -25.52 -31.88
CA GLN A 423 32.66 -26.59 -32.40
C GLN A 423 31.25 -26.09 -32.77
N ALA A 424 30.63 -25.22 -31.96
CA ALA A 424 29.35 -24.59 -32.30
C ALA A 424 29.44 -23.67 -33.53
N ARG A 425 30.58 -23.00 -33.74
CA ARG A 425 30.84 -22.20 -34.95
C ARG A 425 31.00 -23.06 -36.20
N GLU A 426 31.64 -24.21 -36.09
CA GLU A 426 31.77 -25.18 -37.20
C GLU A 426 30.44 -25.85 -37.52
N LEU A 427 29.62 -26.19 -36.52
CA LEU A 427 28.27 -26.73 -36.73
C LEU A 427 27.36 -25.75 -37.47
N ARG A 428 27.48 -24.44 -37.23
CA ARG A 428 26.78 -23.40 -38.00
C ARG A 428 27.19 -23.31 -39.47
N LYS A 429 28.32 -23.90 -39.86
CA LYS A 429 28.78 -23.98 -41.27
C LYS A 429 28.37 -25.28 -41.95
N LYS A 430 27.93 -26.30 -41.19
CA LYS A 430 27.58 -27.64 -41.66
C LYS A 430 26.14 -28.01 -41.28
N GLN A 431 25.22 -27.06 -41.43
CA GLN A 431 23.81 -27.24 -41.06
C GLN A 431 23.12 -28.19 -42.05
N THR A 432 22.18 -28.98 -41.55
CA THR A 432 21.30 -29.75 -42.43
C THR A 432 20.30 -28.81 -43.13
N PRO A 433 19.77 -29.16 -44.31
CA PRO A 433 18.74 -28.36 -44.97
C PRO A 433 17.50 -28.11 -44.08
N ALA A 434 17.18 -29.04 -43.18
CA ALA A 434 16.08 -28.91 -42.23
C ALA A 434 16.38 -27.84 -41.16
N GLU A 435 17.59 -27.82 -40.61
CA GLU A 435 18.04 -26.76 -39.69
C GLU A 435 18.02 -25.39 -40.37
N ASP A 436 18.47 -25.28 -41.62
CA ASP A 436 18.47 -24.01 -42.33
C ASP A 436 17.05 -23.48 -42.55
N VAL A 437 16.12 -24.34 -42.97
CA VAL A 437 14.71 -23.97 -43.15
C VAL A 437 14.07 -23.54 -41.83
N LEU A 438 14.22 -24.34 -40.76
CA LEU A 438 13.67 -23.99 -39.47
C LEU A 438 14.31 -22.71 -38.91
N TRP A 439 15.60 -22.47 -39.14
CA TRP A 439 16.26 -21.24 -38.73
C TRP A 439 15.68 -20.00 -39.42
N GLN A 440 15.34 -20.06 -40.71
CA GLN A 440 14.70 -18.91 -41.39
C GLN A 440 13.33 -18.55 -40.80
N LEU A 441 12.63 -19.52 -40.22
CA LEU A 441 11.33 -19.33 -39.59
C LEU A 441 11.42 -18.87 -38.12
N LEU A 442 12.53 -19.17 -37.44
CA LEU A 442 12.74 -18.83 -36.03
C LEU A 442 13.59 -17.56 -35.82
N ARG A 443 14.40 -17.17 -36.80
CA ARG A 443 15.26 -15.97 -36.73
C ARG A 443 14.42 -14.69 -36.70
N ASP A 444 15.07 -13.61 -36.27
CA ASP A 444 14.50 -12.25 -36.32
C ASP A 444 13.11 -12.12 -35.68
N ARG A 445 12.83 -12.95 -34.66
CA ARG A 445 11.59 -12.93 -33.86
C ARG A 445 10.32 -13.26 -34.66
N GLN A 446 10.45 -13.98 -35.78
CA GLN A 446 9.32 -14.30 -36.65
C GLN A 446 8.27 -15.24 -36.02
N LEU A 447 8.63 -16.02 -34.99
CA LEU A 447 7.70 -16.87 -34.24
C LEU A 447 7.37 -16.25 -32.88
N ALA A 448 6.13 -15.79 -32.70
CA ALA A 448 5.59 -15.25 -31.45
C ALA A 448 6.45 -14.14 -30.79
N ASP A 449 7.14 -13.33 -31.60
CA ASP A 449 8.10 -12.31 -31.19
C ASP A 449 9.27 -12.85 -30.31
N LEU A 450 9.60 -14.13 -30.46
CA LEU A 450 10.59 -14.81 -29.62
C LEU A 450 11.97 -14.87 -30.23
N LYS A 451 12.99 -14.60 -29.41
CA LYS A 451 14.39 -14.73 -29.81
C LYS A 451 14.87 -16.17 -29.68
N PHE A 452 15.17 -16.81 -30.81
CA PHE A 452 15.87 -18.10 -30.87
C PHE A 452 17.36 -17.92 -31.16
N ARG A 453 18.19 -18.81 -30.61
CA ARG A 453 19.63 -18.94 -30.86
C ARG A 453 19.90 -20.27 -31.53
N ARG A 454 20.65 -20.31 -32.62
CA ARG A 454 21.07 -21.55 -33.28
C ARG A 454 22.40 -22.08 -32.76
N GLN A 455 22.52 -23.40 -32.65
CA GLN A 455 23.72 -24.13 -32.22
C GLN A 455 24.27 -23.50 -30.92
N HIS A 456 23.47 -23.56 -29.86
CA HIS A 456 23.72 -22.89 -28.59
C HIS A 456 24.31 -23.86 -27.57
N GLN A 457 25.39 -23.44 -26.89
CA GLN A 457 26.01 -24.26 -25.85
C GLN A 457 25.26 -24.09 -24.52
N ILE A 458 24.88 -25.21 -23.91
CA ILE A 458 24.31 -25.30 -22.56
C ILE A 458 25.12 -26.34 -21.78
N GLY A 459 25.95 -25.88 -20.84
CA GLY A 459 26.90 -26.74 -20.15
C GLY A 459 27.88 -27.40 -21.11
N ASP A 460 27.95 -28.74 -21.05
CA ASP A 460 28.81 -29.57 -21.91
C ASP A 460 28.15 -29.99 -23.24
N TYR A 461 26.95 -29.47 -23.55
CA TYR A 461 26.16 -29.86 -24.73
C TYR A 461 25.91 -28.68 -25.67
N ILE A 462 25.74 -28.95 -26.97
CA ILE A 462 25.33 -27.98 -27.99
C ILE A 462 23.97 -28.42 -28.52
N VAL A 463 22.98 -27.53 -28.46
CA VAL A 463 21.60 -27.78 -28.93
C VAL A 463 21.31 -27.00 -30.21
N ASP A 464 20.46 -27.54 -31.09
CA ASP A 464 20.22 -26.97 -32.43
C ASP A 464 19.56 -25.59 -32.37
N PHE A 465 18.49 -25.45 -31.59
CA PHE A 465 17.84 -24.16 -31.34
C PHE A 465 17.48 -23.99 -29.86
N PHE A 466 17.64 -22.77 -29.35
CA PHE A 466 17.34 -22.43 -27.98
C PHE A 466 16.62 -21.09 -27.86
N CYS A 467 15.48 -21.07 -27.18
CA CYS A 467 14.77 -19.86 -26.77
C CYS A 467 15.11 -19.55 -25.30
N PRO A 468 15.93 -18.53 -25.01
CA PRO A 468 16.32 -18.20 -23.64
C PRO A 468 15.15 -17.76 -22.76
N LYS A 469 14.10 -17.14 -23.36
CA LYS A 469 12.92 -16.62 -22.65
C LYS A 469 12.19 -17.70 -21.85
N TYR A 470 11.98 -18.87 -22.45
CA TYR A 470 11.21 -19.96 -21.85
C TYR A 470 12.07 -21.19 -21.52
N GLY A 471 13.40 -21.08 -21.66
CA GLY A 471 14.30 -22.22 -21.52
C GLY A 471 13.94 -23.37 -22.48
N LEU A 472 13.41 -23.04 -23.66
CA LEU A 472 12.95 -24.04 -24.63
C LEU A 472 14.09 -24.42 -25.57
N VAL A 473 14.42 -25.71 -25.63
CA VAL A 473 15.35 -26.34 -26.55
C VAL A 473 14.55 -27.04 -27.64
N VAL A 474 14.92 -26.82 -28.90
CA VAL A 474 14.36 -27.53 -30.06
C VAL A 474 15.51 -28.23 -30.78
N GLU A 475 15.46 -29.55 -30.88
CA GLU A 475 16.46 -30.38 -31.57
C GLU A 475 15.86 -31.01 -32.85
N LEU A 476 16.67 -31.06 -33.90
CA LEU A 476 16.32 -31.67 -35.18
C LEU A 476 17.12 -32.97 -35.36
N ASP A 477 16.46 -34.09 -35.12
CA ASP A 477 17.07 -35.41 -35.26
C ASP A 477 17.01 -35.90 -36.73
N GLY A 478 18.16 -36.33 -37.24
CA GLY A 478 18.23 -37.15 -38.45
C GLY A 478 17.82 -38.60 -38.15
N ALA A 479 17.19 -39.28 -39.12
CA ALA A 479 16.66 -40.65 -38.98
C ALA A 479 17.55 -41.58 -38.11
N VAL A 480 17.01 -42.03 -36.97
CA VAL A 480 17.78 -42.68 -35.90
C VAL A 480 17.72 -44.20 -36.05
N HIS A 481 18.89 -44.86 -36.08
CA HIS A 481 19.02 -46.29 -35.80
C HIS A 481 18.95 -46.54 -34.29
N ASP A 482 17.99 -47.36 -33.87
CA ASP A 482 17.64 -47.62 -32.49
C ASP A 482 18.69 -48.52 -31.80
N THR A 483 19.65 -47.91 -31.11
CA THR A 483 20.71 -48.62 -30.37
C THR A 483 20.63 -48.29 -28.86
N PRO A 484 20.70 -49.29 -27.96
CA PRO A 484 20.52 -49.09 -26.51
C PRO A 484 21.51 -48.12 -25.85
N ASP A 485 22.73 -48.01 -26.39
CA ASP A 485 23.77 -47.13 -25.85
C ASP A 485 23.53 -45.64 -26.14
N ARG A 486 22.84 -45.32 -27.25
CA ARG A 486 22.45 -43.93 -27.57
C ARG A 486 21.30 -43.47 -26.68
N GLN A 487 20.30 -44.33 -26.42
CA GLN A 487 19.18 -44.01 -25.54
C GLN A 487 19.64 -43.64 -24.12
N ARG A 488 20.65 -44.32 -23.57
CA ARG A 488 21.22 -43.97 -22.25
C ARG A 488 21.97 -42.64 -22.23
N LYS A 489 22.66 -42.29 -23.33
CA LYS A 489 23.37 -40.99 -23.46
C LYS A 489 22.39 -39.84 -23.62
N ASP A 490 21.36 -40.02 -24.43
CA ASP A 490 20.31 -39.02 -24.66
C ASP A 490 19.47 -38.80 -23.40
N ALA A 491 19.11 -39.86 -22.66
CA ALA A 491 18.41 -39.72 -21.39
C ALA A 491 19.23 -38.95 -20.33
N LYS A 492 20.56 -39.13 -20.31
CA LYS A 492 21.46 -38.37 -19.42
C LYS A 492 21.57 -36.90 -19.83
N ARG A 493 21.64 -36.64 -21.14
CA ARG A 493 21.64 -35.29 -21.72
C ARG A 493 20.34 -34.55 -21.42
N ASP A 494 19.20 -35.17 -21.70
CA ASP A 494 17.88 -34.60 -21.45
C ASP A 494 17.63 -34.39 -19.95
N GLY A 495 18.07 -35.33 -19.11
CA GLY A 495 18.04 -35.19 -17.65
C GLY A 495 18.86 -34.00 -17.16
N TYR A 496 20.04 -33.76 -17.74
CA TYR A 496 20.87 -32.59 -17.44
C TYR A 496 20.18 -31.28 -17.85
N LEU A 497 19.68 -31.20 -19.08
CA LEU A 497 18.98 -29.99 -19.56
C LEU A 497 17.72 -29.69 -18.73
N ARG A 498 16.94 -30.72 -18.37
CA ARG A 498 15.78 -30.57 -17.49
C ARG A 498 16.15 -30.17 -16.06
N SER A 499 17.29 -30.65 -15.53
CA SER A 499 17.78 -30.23 -14.21
C SER A 499 18.14 -28.74 -14.15
N LEU A 500 18.44 -28.14 -15.30
CA LEU A 500 18.67 -26.69 -15.47
C LEU A 500 17.36 -25.91 -15.76
N GLY A 501 16.20 -26.59 -15.73
CA GLY A 501 14.90 -25.97 -15.97
C GLY A 501 14.55 -25.79 -17.45
N HIS A 502 15.21 -26.51 -18.37
CA HIS A 502 14.90 -26.43 -19.80
C HIS A 502 13.86 -27.45 -20.26
N THR A 503 12.97 -27.03 -21.15
CA THR A 503 12.04 -27.90 -21.87
C THR A 503 12.67 -28.30 -23.20
N VAL A 504 12.67 -29.60 -23.54
CA VAL A 504 13.31 -30.11 -24.77
C VAL A 504 12.24 -30.70 -25.70
N LEU A 505 12.11 -30.14 -26.90
CA LEU A 505 11.31 -30.67 -28.01
C LEU A 505 12.23 -31.24 -29.08
N ARG A 506 11.88 -32.41 -29.64
CA ARG A 506 12.63 -33.05 -30.72
C ARG A 506 11.73 -33.28 -31.91
N PHE A 507 12.20 -32.91 -33.11
CA PHE A 507 11.51 -33.14 -34.37
C PHE A 507 12.42 -33.91 -35.33
N THR A 508 11.81 -34.70 -36.23
CA THR A 508 12.57 -35.33 -37.30
C THR A 508 12.80 -34.35 -38.45
N ASN A 509 13.93 -34.49 -39.16
CA ASN A 509 14.24 -33.64 -40.31
C ASN A 509 13.15 -33.65 -41.40
N ALA A 510 12.47 -34.79 -41.62
CA ALA A 510 11.37 -34.91 -42.59
C ALA A 510 10.17 -34.01 -42.23
N ARG A 511 9.85 -33.91 -40.93
CA ARG A 511 8.70 -33.14 -40.44
C ARG A 511 8.81 -31.64 -40.71
N VAL A 512 10.03 -31.11 -40.80
CA VAL A 512 10.28 -29.71 -41.16
C VAL A 512 9.79 -29.40 -42.58
N PHE A 513 9.87 -30.36 -43.51
CA PHE A 513 9.50 -30.18 -44.92
C PHE A 513 8.06 -30.60 -45.23
N GLU A 514 7.52 -31.58 -44.49
CA GLU A 514 6.20 -32.16 -44.76
C GLU A 514 5.06 -31.42 -44.07
N ASP A 515 5.29 -30.86 -42.86
CA ASP A 515 4.24 -30.20 -42.06
C ASP A 515 4.82 -29.09 -41.17
N THR A 516 5.33 -28.04 -41.81
CA THR A 516 5.96 -26.89 -41.15
C THR A 516 4.97 -26.14 -40.25
N GLU A 517 3.71 -25.99 -40.66
CA GLU A 517 2.70 -25.28 -39.86
C GLU A 517 2.38 -25.98 -38.55
N SER A 518 2.17 -27.31 -38.56
CA SER A 518 1.93 -28.05 -37.32
C SER A 518 3.15 -28.00 -36.40
N LEU A 519 4.36 -28.05 -36.94
CA LEU A 519 5.59 -27.94 -36.17
C LEU A 519 5.69 -26.58 -35.47
N LEU A 520 5.42 -25.48 -36.17
CA LEU A 520 5.44 -24.13 -35.57
C LEU A 520 4.33 -23.96 -34.52
N ARG A 521 3.14 -24.53 -34.75
CA ARG A 521 2.06 -24.54 -33.74
C ARG A 521 2.43 -25.34 -32.50
N GLU A 522 3.11 -26.47 -32.64
CA GLU A 522 3.55 -27.29 -31.51
C GLU A 522 4.60 -26.54 -30.68
N ILE A 523 5.61 -25.95 -31.34
CA ILE A 523 6.56 -25.05 -30.70
C ILE A 523 5.82 -23.90 -30.00
N ALA A 524 4.83 -23.27 -30.66
CA ALA A 524 4.07 -22.17 -30.08
C ALA A 524 3.18 -22.58 -28.90
N SER A 525 2.58 -23.78 -28.94
CA SER A 525 1.70 -24.32 -27.89
C SER A 525 2.46 -24.75 -26.63
N SER A 526 3.75 -25.07 -26.79
CA SER A 526 4.65 -25.30 -25.66
C SER A 526 5.04 -24.00 -24.92
N LEU A 527 4.59 -22.85 -25.42
CA LEU A 527 4.73 -21.53 -24.79
C LEU A 527 3.44 -21.18 -24.03
N PRO A 528 3.52 -20.55 -22.85
CA PRO A 528 2.33 -20.19 -22.07
C PRO A 528 1.42 -19.14 -22.77
N SER A 529 0.09 -19.24 -22.55
CA SER A 529 -0.95 -18.44 -23.21
C SER A 529 -1.06 -16.97 -22.74
N PRO A 530 -1.53 -16.03 -23.59
CA PRO A 530 -1.56 -14.59 -23.33
C PRO A 530 -2.82 -14.12 -22.58
N SER A 531 -3.23 -14.81 -21.52
CA SER A 531 -4.29 -14.35 -20.62
C SER A 531 -3.72 -14.03 -19.25
N GLY A 532 -3.50 -12.73 -19.00
CA GLY A 532 -3.37 -12.15 -17.66
C GLY A 532 -2.09 -12.50 -16.88
N ARG A 533 -1.15 -11.55 -16.84
CA ARG A 533 0.06 -11.50 -15.99
C ARG A 533 1.17 -12.50 -16.33
N GLY A 534 2.30 -11.96 -16.80
CA GLY A 534 3.63 -12.51 -16.56
C GLY A 534 4.41 -13.04 -17.77
N GLY A 535 5.41 -12.26 -18.23
CA GLY A 535 6.76 -12.77 -18.40
C GLY A 535 7.28 -13.06 -19.81
N GLY A 536 8.20 -12.21 -20.29
CA GLY A 536 9.50 -12.74 -20.72
C GLY A 536 10.14 -12.18 -21.98
N GLU A 537 10.03 -10.91 -22.39
CA GLU A 537 11.27 -10.37 -22.98
C GLU A 537 12.38 -10.45 -21.91
N GLY A 538 13.66 -10.46 -22.27
CA GLY A 538 14.75 -10.55 -21.28
C GLY A 538 14.75 -9.35 -20.34
N GLU A 539 13.84 -9.35 -19.37
CA GLU A 539 13.69 -8.36 -18.33
C GLU A 539 14.71 -8.68 -17.26
N GLN A 540 15.48 -7.66 -16.93
CA GLN A 540 16.34 -7.69 -15.77
C GLN A 540 15.46 -7.92 -14.55
N ARG A 541 15.53 -9.12 -13.99
CA ARG A 541 14.86 -9.45 -12.74
C ARG A 541 15.26 -8.40 -11.69
N GLY A 542 14.28 -7.74 -11.07
CA GLY A 542 14.51 -6.84 -9.94
C GLY A 542 15.21 -7.54 -8.77
N ALA A 543 15.57 -6.81 -7.72
CA ALA A 543 16.22 -7.39 -6.53
C ALA A 543 15.25 -8.16 -5.60
N ARG A 544 13.98 -8.30 -6.02
CA ARG A 544 12.93 -9.00 -5.30
C ARG A 544 12.94 -10.51 -5.53
N TYR A 545 13.14 -11.24 -4.44
CA TYR A 545 13.12 -12.70 -4.36
C TYR A 545 12.23 -13.13 -3.20
N SER A 546 11.90 -14.42 -3.10
CA SER A 546 11.03 -14.90 -2.02
C SER A 546 11.65 -14.74 -0.63
N ASP A 547 12.97 -14.63 -0.53
CA ASP A 547 13.73 -14.51 0.70
C ASP A 547 14.44 -13.15 0.85
N THR A 548 14.05 -12.10 0.11
CA THR A 548 14.59 -10.74 0.30
C THR A 548 13.54 -9.76 0.77
N VAL A 549 13.85 -8.89 1.74
CA VAL A 549 12.99 -7.78 2.18
C VAL A 549 13.67 -6.47 1.79
N LEU A 550 12.92 -5.54 1.21
CA LEU A 550 13.42 -4.20 0.94
C LEU A 550 13.29 -3.34 2.20
N PHE A 551 14.41 -2.77 2.64
CA PHE A 551 14.45 -1.77 3.70
C PHE A 551 14.68 -0.40 3.10
N ILE A 552 13.87 0.58 3.50
CA ILE A 552 13.99 1.99 3.11
C ILE A 552 14.05 2.83 4.39
N ASP A 553 15.02 3.73 4.47
CA ASP A 553 15.09 4.75 5.50
C ASP A 553 14.65 6.10 4.94
N ALA A 554 13.42 6.50 5.24
CA ALA A 554 12.85 7.77 4.80
C ALA A 554 12.89 8.84 5.90
N ARG A 555 13.62 8.64 7.01
CA ARG A 555 13.64 9.58 8.15
C ARG A 555 14.21 10.95 7.80
N HIS A 556 15.10 11.00 6.82
CA HIS A 556 15.74 12.22 6.34
C HIS A 556 15.00 12.86 5.15
N ILE A 557 13.97 12.20 4.61
CA ILE A 557 13.16 12.70 3.51
C ILE A 557 11.92 13.33 4.11
N TYR A 558 11.83 14.66 4.09
CA TYR A 558 10.63 15.37 4.53
C TYR A 558 10.63 16.80 4.00
N ARG A 559 9.46 17.42 4.05
CA ARG A 559 9.29 18.87 4.04
C ARG A 559 8.88 19.30 5.45
N GLN A 560 9.47 20.39 5.94
CA GLN A 560 9.06 20.99 7.20
C GLN A 560 7.82 21.85 6.95
N VAL A 561 6.69 21.52 7.59
CA VAL A 561 5.41 22.24 7.42
C VAL A 561 5.34 23.43 8.38
N ASP A 562 5.65 23.19 9.65
CA ASP A 562 5.75 24.20 10.70
C ASP A 562 6.89 23.83 11.68
N ARG A 563 7.01 24.49 12.84
CA ARG A 563 8.10 24.19 13.81
C ARG A 563 8.04 22.75 14.38
N ALA A 564 6.85 22.18 14.45
CA ALA A 564 6.58 20.90 15.09
C ALA A 564 6.35 19.76 14.10
N HIS A 565 5.83 20.02 12.90
CA HIS A 565 5.33 19.00 11.97
C HIS A 565 6.09 18.91 10.66
N ARG A 566 6.18 17.67 10.16
CA ARG A 566 6.79 17.31 8.89
C ARG A 566 5.78 16.55 8.03
N ASP A 567 5.94 16.63 6.72
CA ASP A 567 5.19 15.83 5.75
C ASP A 567 6.04 15.43 4.55
N TRP A 568 5.43 14.70 3.62
CA TRP A 568 6.01 14.42 2.31
C TRP A 568 5.26 15.15 1.21
N THR A 569 6.01 15.69 0.24
CA THR A 569 5.44 16.17 -1.03
C THR A 569 5.03 14.99 -1.91
N GLU A 570 4.14 15.21 -2.88
CA GLU A 570 3.81 14.20 -3.89
C GLU A 570 5.07 13.70 -4.64
N GLY A 571 6.05 14.58 -4.89
CA GLY A 571 7.34 14.21 -5.49
C GLY A 571 8.16 13.25 -4.63
N GLN A 572 8.22 13.49 -3.32
CA GLN A 572 8.88 12.60 -2.37
C GLN A 572 8.15 11.25 -2.25
N ILE A 573 6.82 11.25 -2.22
CA ILE A 573 6.02 10.01 -2.18
C ILE A 573 6.21 9.21 -3.48
N GLY A 574 6.11 9.86 -4.64
CA GLY A 574 6.34 9.25 -5.94
C GLY A 574 7.76 8.68 -6.06
N PHE A 575 8.77 9.37 -5.53
CA PHE A 575 10.14 8.84 -5.45
C PHE A 575 10.21 7.56 -4.61
N LEU A 576 9.69 7.57 -3.37
CA LEU A 576 9.71 6.42 -2.47
C LEU A 576 8.95 5.21 -3.05
N ALA A 577 7.78 5.43 -3.64
CA ALA A 577 7.02 4.37 -4.29
C ALA A 577 7.78 3.78 -5.49
N ASN A 578 8.47 4.61 -6.27
CA ASN A 578 9.28 4.14 -7.40
C ASN A 578 10.54 3.38 -6.98
N VAL A 579 11.12 3.64 -5.80
CA VAL A 579 12.17 2.77 -5.24
C VAL A 579 11.64 1.34 -5.07
N VAL A 580 10.40 1.18 -4.62
CA VAL A 580 9.75 -0.12 -4.48
C VAL A 580 9.47 -0.77 -5.84
N ARG A 581 8.97 -0.01 -6.82
CA ARG A 581 8.75 -0.51 -8.20
C ARG A 581 10.04 -1.01 -8.82
N LEU A 582 11.13 -0.24 -8.72
CA LEU A 582 12.45 -0.68 -9.18
C LEU A 582 12.90 -1.97 -8.48
N TYR A 583 12.72 -2.08 -7.16
CA TYR A 583 13.02 -3.30 -6.41
C TYR A 583 12.23 -4.51 -6.92
N ARG A 584 10.94 -4.32 -7.22
CA ARG A 584 10.05 -5.33 -7.81
C ARG A 584 10.39 -5.67 -9.26
N GLY A 585 11.22 -4.85 -9.92
CA GLY A 585 11.51 -4.97 -11.35
C GLY A 585 10.37 -4.45 -12.23
N GLU A 586 9.54 -3.57 -11.69
CA GLU A 586 8.43 -2.89 -12.37
C GLU A 586 8.92 -1.57 -12.99
N GLU A 587 8.25 -1.13 -14.05
CA GLU A 587 8.50 0.19 -14.64
C GLU A 587 8.07 1.29 -13.65
N PRO A 588 8.85 2.38 -13.51
CA PRO A 588 8.45 3.51 -12.69
C PRO A 588 7.13 4.15 -13.14
N ASP A 589 6.32 4.54 -12.16
CA ASP A 589 5.07 5.27 -12.36
C ASP A 589 5.22 6.70 -11.82
N PHE A 590 5.06 7.69 -12.69
CA PHE A 590 5.18 9.11 -12.36
C PHE A 590 3.82 9.82 -12.34
N THR A 591 2.71 9.08 -12.26
CA THR A 591 1.36 9.63 -12.08
C THR A 591 1.32 10.51 -10.83
N LEU A 592 1.96 10.08 -9.74
CA LEU A 592 2.21 10.89 -8.55
C LEU A 592 3.63 11.47 -8.59
N GLY A 593 3.75 12.76 -8.29
CA GLY A 593 5.05 13.45 -8.18
C GLY A 593 5.69 13.84 -9.52
N GLY A 594 5.29 13.25 -10.64
CA GLY A 594 5.66 13.68 -11.99
C GLY A 594 7.17 13.86 -12.18
N ALA A 595 7.53 15.02 -12.75
CA ALA A 595 8.93 15.35 -13.06
C ALA A 595 9.84 15.47 -11.82
N GLU A 596 9.29 15.82 -10.65
CA GLU A 596 10.08 15.90 -9.40
C GLU A 596 10.53 14.50 -8.97
N ALA A 597 9.59 13.56 -8.93
CA ALA A 597 9.88 12.16 -8.62
C ALA A 597 10.86 11.56 -9.65
N GLU A 598 10.64 11.81 -10.94
CA GLU A 598 11.51 11.33 -12.02
C GLU A 598 12.93 11.90 -11.93
N ALA A 599 13.07 13.20 -11.66
CA ALA A 599 14.37 13.84 -11.48
C ALA A 599 15.13 13.24 -10.30
N LYS A 600 14.45 13.05 -9.16
CA LYS A 600 15.08 12.46 -7.97
C LYS A 600 15.47 11.00 -8.17
N LEU A 601 14.63 10.23 -8.87
CA LEU A 601 14.94 8.83 -9.19
C LEU A 601 16.18 8.73 -10.11
N LYS A 602 16.31 9.63 -11.10
CA LYS A 602 17.48 9.71 -11.98
C LYS A 602 18.74 10.19 -11.26
N GLU A 603 18.60 11.06 -10.26
CA GLU A 603 19.71 11.50 -9.39
C GLU A 603 20.28 10.31 -8.62
N VAL A 604 19.42 9.46 -8.05
CA VAL A 604 19.82 8.35 -7.18
C VAL A 604 20.25 7.11 -7.96
N PHE A 605 19.48 6.69 -8.98
CA PHE A 605 19.72 5.43 -9.73
C PHE A 605 20.32 5.65 -11.12
N GLY A 606 20.59 6.90 -11.52
CA GLY A 606 21.11 7.24 -12.83
C GLY A 606 20.06 7.21 -13.95
N LYS A 607 20.51 7.38 -15.20
CA LYS A 607 19.61 7.46 -16.37
C LYS A 607 18.92 6.14 -16.72
N LYS A 608 19.56 5.01 -16.42
CA LYS A 608 19.00 3.68 -16.64
C LYS A 608 18.43 3.22 -15.30
N LEU A 609 17.18 3.58 -15.07
CA LEU A 609 16.47 3.34 -13.82
C LEU A 609 16.44 1.84 -13.51
N LYS A 610 17.26 1.44 -12.56
CA LYS A 610 17.36 0.07 -12.05
C LYS A 610 17.61 0.12 -10.57
N PHE A 611 17.05 -0.84 -9.86
CA PHE A 611 17.34 -1.00 -8.46
C PHE A 611 18.82 -1.30 -8.21
N ALA A 612 19.37 -0.64 -7.20
CA ALA A 612 20.63 -0.93 -6.56
C ALA A 612 20.51 -0.56 -5.08
N ASP A 613 21.26 -1.23 -4.21
CA ASP A 613 21.35 -0.80 -2.82
C ASP A 613 22.02 0.57 -2.75
N VAL A 614 21.45 1.48 -1.95
CA VAL A 614 21.94 2.86 -1.79
C VAL A 614 22.17 3.11 -0.29
N PRO A 615 23.43 3.29 0.16
CA PRO A 615 23.72 3.56 1.55
C PRO A 615 22.95 4.76 2.11
N GLY A 616 22.40 4.63 3.31
CA GLY A 616 21.56 5.62 3.96
C GLY A 616 20.12 5.71 3.43
N LEU A 617 19.78 5.04 2.33
CA LEU A 617 18.46 5.13 1.71
C LEU A 617 17.75 3.78 1.61
N CYS A 618 18.32 2.79 0.91
CA CYS A 618 17.63 1.52 0.70
C CYS A 618 18.57 0.32 0.53
N LYS A 619 18.10 -0.86 0.97
CA LYS A 619 18.79 -2.14 0.81
C LYS A 619 17.82 -3.30 0.67
N ALA A 620 18.05 -4.18 -0.30
CA ALA A 620 17.38 -5.49 -0.38
C ALA A 620 18.16 -6.53 0.44
N ALA A 621 17.71 -6.83 1.67
CA ALA A 621 18.40 -7.78 2.55
C ALA A 621 17.74 -9.16 2.52
N THR A 622 18.55 -10.22 2.53
CA THR A 622 18.09 -11.61 2.59
C THR A 622 17.60 -11.99 3.98
N ILE A 623 16.74 -13.03 4.09
CA ILE A 623 16.33 -13.58 5.39
C ILE A 623 17.55 -14.00 6.25
N LYS A 624 18.64 -14.47 5.63
CA LYS A 624 19.88 -14.78 6.35
C LYS A 624 20.55 -13.55 6.97
N GLU A 625 20.58 -12.43 6.25
CA GLU A 625 21.06 -11.15 6.81
C GLU A 625 20.14 -10.67 7.93
N ILE A 626 18.82 -10.87 7.80
CA ILE A 626 17.84 -10.51 8.83
C ILE A 626 18.00 -11.37 10.09
N GLU A 627 18.22 -12.67 9.93
CA GLU A 627 18.54 -13.60 11.02
C GLU A 627 19.82 -13.17 11.74
N ALA A 628 20.87 -12.81 11.01
CA ALA A 628 22.13 -12.31 11.57
C ALA A 628 21.94 -11.01 12.37
N GLN A 629 20.93 -10.20 12.04
CA GLN A 629 20.53 -9.00 12.77
C GLN A 629 19.53 -9.28 13.92
N GLY A 630 19.38 -10.54 14.32
CA GLY A 630 18.50 -10.95 15.41
C GLY A 630 17.01 -10.84 15.07
N TRP A 631 16.66 -11.04 13.79
CA TRP A 631 15.31 -10.92 13.25
C TRP A 631 14.72 -9.51 13.35
N SER A 632 15.55 -8.48 13.47
CA SER A 632 15.09 -7.08 13.44
C SER A 632 14.54 -6.71 12.06
N LEU A 633 13.44 -5.96 12.01
CA LEU A 633 12.94 -5.36 10.78
C LEU A 633 13.15 -3.84 10.72
N ASN A 634 14.05 -3.30 11.54
CA ASN A 634 14.36 -1.88 11.56
C ASN A 634 15.28 -1.50 10.38
N PRO A 635 14.83 -0.66 9.42
CA PRO A 635 15.61 -0.30 8.23
C PRO A 635 17.01 0.25 8.53
N GLY A 636 17.18 0.98 9.63
CA GLY A 636 18.46 1.58 10.00
C GLY A 636 19.60 0.56 10.19
N ARG A 637 19.29 -0.71 10.49
CA ARG A 637 20.30 -1.77 10.61
C ARG A 637 20.85 -2.27 9.27
N TYR A 638 20.15 -1.98 8.18
CA TYR A 638 20.44 -2.55 6.86
C TYR A 638 21.00 -1.52 5.89
N VAL A 639 20.45 -0.29 5.91
CA VAL A 639 20.80 0.72 4.91
C VAL A 639 22.13 1.42 5.20
N GLY A 640 22.63 1.38 6.44
CA GLY A 640 23.84 2.11 6.84
C GLY A 640 23.65 3.63 6.84
N VAL A 641 24.75 4.38 6.75
CA VAL A 641 24.77 5.85 6.71
C VAL A 641 25.20 6.31 5.32
N ALA A 642 24.67 7.44 4.84
CA ALA A 642 25.09 8.01 3.56
C ALA A 642 26.58 8.43 3.62
N PRO A 643 27.35 8.28 2.52
CA PRO A 643 28.74 8.74 2.47
C PRO A 643 28.82 10.25 2.73
N GLY A 644 29.49 10.67 3.80
CA GLY A 644 29.64 12.08 4.20
C GLY A 644 28.80 12.52 5.41
N GLU A 645 27.85 11.70 5.85
CA GLU A 645 27.11 11.88 7.13
C GLU A 645 27.70 11.00 8.26
N ALA A 646 28.86 10.39 8.03
CA ALA A 646 29.61 9.76 9.10
C ALA A 646 30.05 10.87 10.06
N VAL A 647 29.35 10.96 11.20
CA VAL A 647 29.79 11.75 12.35
C VAL A 647 31.20 11.28 12.67
N SER A 648 32.16 12.20 12.77
CA SER A 648 33.52 11.82 13.15
C SER A 648 33.49 11.11 14.51
N ASP A 649 34.43 10.20 14.76
CA ASP A 649 34.52 9.53 16.08
C ASP A 649 34.61 10.54 17.24
N GLU A 650 35.11 11.75 16.97
CA GLU A 650 35.17 12.87 17.89
C GLU A 650 33.80 13.53 18.10
N ASP A 651 33.08 13.88 17.04
CA ASP A 651 31.74 14.48 17.14
C ASP A 651 30.71 13.51 17.76
N PHE A 652 30.84 12.20 17.52
CA PHE A 652 29.96 11.18 18.09
C PHE A 652 30.18 11.05 19.60
N LYS A 653 31.44 11.09 20.05
CA LYS A 653 31.78 11.08 21.48
C LYS A 653 31.21 12.31 22.17
N GLU A 654 31.34 13.50 21.59
CA GLU A 654 30.81 14.74 22.16
C GLU A 654 29.28 14.70 22.30
N GLN A 655 28.57 14.22 21.27
CA GLN A 655 27.12 14.03 21.34
C GLN A 655 26.71 12.95 22.35
N LEU A 656 27.45 11.84 22.43
CA LEU A 656 27.17 10.77 23.38
C LEU A 656 27.42 11.21 24.82
N GLU A 657 28.47 11.98 25.07
CA GLU A 657 28.77 12.59 26.38
C GLU A 657 27.63 13.52 26.79
N THR A 658 27.18 14.41 25.89
CA THR A 658 26.05 15.31 26.13
C THR A 658 24.77 14.54 26.48
N LEU A 659 24.44 13.50 25.71
CA LEU A 659 23.28 12.65 25.96
C LEU A 659 23.41 11.85 27.26
N ASN A 660 24.62 11.44 27.64
CA ASN A 660 24.85 10.72 28.89
C ASN A 660 24.69 11.65 30.10
N GLU A 661 25.15 12.89 30.03
CA GLU A 661 24.91 13.90 31.06
C GLU A 661 23.41 14.20 31.24
N GLU A 662 22.66 14.29 30.13
CA GLU A 662 21.20 14.46 30.18
C GLU A 662 20.51 13.23 30.80
N LEU A 663 20.94 12.02 30.44
CA LEU A 663 20.44 10.77 31.04
C LEU A 663 20.71 10.69 32.54
N GLU A 664 21.91 11.08 32.99
CA GLU A 664 22.25 11.14 34.42
C GLU A 664 21.37 12.14 35.17
N THR A 665 21.11 13.30 34.57
CA THR A 665 20.20 14.30 35.12
C THR A 665 18.77 13.77 35.25
N LEU A 666 18.25 13.14 34.21
CA LEU A 666 16.91 12.53 34.21
C LEU A 666 16.81 11.39 35.23
N ASN A 667 17.85 10.57 35.38
CA ASN A 667 17.90 9.52 36.40
C ASN A 667 17.90 10.09 37.82
N ALA A 668 18.60 11.20 38.05
CA ALA A 668 18.56 11.88 39.36
C ALA A 668 17.15 12.40 39.68
N GLN A 669 16.49 13.04 38.70
CA GLN A 669 15.10 13.49 38.84
C GLN A 669 14.12 12.34 39.08
N ALA A 670 14.29 11.22 38.37
CA ALA A 670 13.48 10.03 38.56
C ALA A 670 13.61 9.48 39.99
N ARG A 671 14.84 9.44 40.55
CA ARG A 671 15.08 9.03 41.94
C ARG A 671 14.47 10.00 42.95
N GLU A 672 14.50 11.30 42.69
CA GLU A 672 13.87 12.30 43.55
C GLU A 672 12.34 12.14 43.59
N LEU A 673 11.73 11.90 42.42
CA LEU A 673 10.31 11.55 42.31
C LEU A 673 9.99 10.24 43.04
N GLU A 674 10.82 9.22 42.88
CA GLU A 674 10.67 7.94 43.56
C GLU A 674 10.74 8.10 45.09
N GLN A 675 11.66 8.91 45.61
CA GLN A 675 11.74 9.25 47.03
C GLN A 675 10.51 10.03 47.50
N THR A 676 10.04 11.00 46.72
CA THR A 676 8.84 11.78 47.05
C THR A 676 7.61 10.88 47.13
N ILE A 677 7.45 9.96 46.18
CA ILE A 677 6.38 8.96 46.20
C ILE A 677 6.50 8.07 47.44
N ALA A 678 7.70 7.59 47.76
CA ALA A 678 7.92 6.78 48.95
C ALA A 678 7.57 7.50 50.25
N CYS A 679 7.94 8.79 50.38
CA CYS A 679 7.57 9.62 51.52
C CYS A 679 6.05 9.80 51.62
N ASN A 680 5.39 10.16 50.51
CA ASN A 680 3.94 10.34 50.48
C ASN A 680 3.19 9.03 50.83
N VAL A 681 3.69 7.89 50.37
CA VAL A 681 3.13 6.57 50.71
C VAL A 681 3.31 6.28 52.20
N ALA A 682 4.47 6.59 52.79
CA ALA A 682 4.70 6.43 54.22
C ALA A 682 3.76 7.30 55.05
N GLU A 683 3.58 8.58 54.68
CA GLU A 683 2.64 9.48 55.36
C GLU A 683 1.18 8.98 55.29
N ILE A 684 0.77 8.38 54.17
CA ILE A 684 -0.56 7.79 54.02
C ILE A 684 -0.72 6.52 54.87
N LEU A 685 0.33 5.71 55.03
CA LEU A 685 0.28 4.46 55.80
C LEU A 685 0.42 4.68 57.32
N GLU A 686 0.88 5.86 57.76
CA GLU A 686 0.94 6.26 59.17
C GLU A 686 -0.31 7.01 59.66
N LEU A 687 -1.27 7.30 58.76
CA LEU A 687 -2.64 7.76 59.07
C LEU A 687 -3.59 6.57 59.28
#